data_AF-A0A7R9I5R9-F1
#
_entry.id   AF-A0A7R9I5R9-F1
#
_cell.length_a   1.000
_cell.length_b   1.000
_cell.length_c   1.000
_cell.angle_alpha   90.00
_cell.angle_beta   90.00
_cell.angle_gamma   90.00
#
_symmetry.space_group_name_H-M   'P 1'
#
loop_
_entity.id
_entity.type
_entity.pdbx_description
1 polymer ?
#
loop_
_entity_poly.entity_id
_entity_poly.type
_entity_poly.pdbx_seq_one_letter_code
_entity_poly.pdbx_strand_id
1 'polypeptide(L)'
;MTVIVQVVYEKIAYFSPEGLEYSFVRVPIGGSDFSTHYYAYDDVVNDSILRYFNLTEEDYLLKIPNIKRAQSLSNGKVKLFTTAWSAPDWMKNIQTNGRSSLKPEYYQLWADYYIKFLDAYAAEDIRFWGLTPQNEPSHGNLFYSGFNSMGWTADQQLEWVVGNLAPNLEENGYSNLELMILDDQRIFLNAWVDTIFQNETANKVTSGVAIHWYLDFISSANHLDTAHEAFPDKFLLYTEACITHISTQVPVYLGSWNRGERYMSSIIEVTNHWVTGWVDWNLVLDLDGGPNWANNTVDAPIIVNATADEFYKQPMFYALAHFSKFVPPGSVHIGLETENNSNFIENVAFVTEDGLKVIILQNKGYTNQSVVIRDVDKEYVVDFVPDKSKLQEKKRIPTNVLEWSLVRRMDIANATYFQVNKNLTYQQILGFGGAMTDSAAININSLSEETQNRLLSAYFSPEGITYSFIRVPMGGADFSTHYYAYDDVLNDSTLEHFNLTEEDYLFKIPNIKRAQSLSNVQLKLFTTAWSAPDWMKNIQADGMSSLKPEYYQLWADYYVKFLDAYVEEDVHFWGLTPQNEPSHGSLLYNGFNSMGWTAEQQMEWVVGNLAPTLEKNGYSDLELMVLDDQRLFLTDWVDTLFKNETINQLASGVAIHWYMDAYSSVNNLDTVHEAFPDKFLLYTEASNLHSSREAPVFLGSWSRGEAYMSSIIEVTNHWVTGWVDWNLALDLDGGPNWANNTVDSPIIVNATADEFYKQPMFYALAHFSKFVPPGSVRIGLETENSNSIENVAFLTEDGIKVIILQNKKSTDQQVVIRDAEKGDVFVDVPARSMHTIICI
;
A
#
# COMPACT_ATOMS: atom_id res chain seq x y z
N MET A 1 -8.70 17.88 -15.68
CA MET A 1 -9.29 17.55 -14.37
C MET A 1 -8.29 16.69 -13.59
N THR A 2 -8.35 16.59 -12.28
CA THR A 2 -7.42 15.76 -11.49
C THR A 2 -8.29 14.77 -10.76
N VAL A 3 -8.34 13.52 -11.21
CA VAL A 3 -9.10 12.46 -10.55
C VAL A 3 -8.09 11.47 -9.98
N ILE A 4 -7.79 11.63 -8.69
CA ILE A 4 -6.94 10.67 -7.99
C ILE A 4 -7.76 9.42 -7.67
N VAL A 5 -7.68 8.40 -8.53
CA VAL A 5 -8.22 7.06 -8.22
C VAL A 5 -7.11 6.26 -7.55
N GLN A 6 -7.08 6.29 -6.21
CA GLN A 6 -6.16 5.46 -5.44
C GLN A 6 -6.70 4.03 -5.35
N VAL A 7 -6.22 3.14 -6.23
CA VAL A 7 -6.40 1.69 -6.07
C VAL A 7 -5.18 1.13 -5.33
N VAL A 8 -5.36 0.75 -4.07
CA VAL A 8 -4.29 0.14 -3.27
C VAL A 8 -4.13 -1.33 -3.69
N TYR A 9 -3.12 -1.63 -4.50
CA TYR A 9 -2.65 -3.01 -4.70
C TYR A 9 -1.63 -3.33 -3.60
N GLU A 10 -2.10 -3.98 -2.53
CA GLU A 10 -1.32 -4.22 -1.33
C GLU A 10 -0.29 -5.37 -1.49
N LYS A 11 -0.45 -6.27 -2.46
CA LYS A 11 0.39 -7.48 -2.58
C LYS A 11 1.68 -7.27 -3.37
N ILE A 12 2.74 -7.91 -2.88
CA ILE A 12 4.12 -7.77 -3.38
C ILE A 12 4.52 -9.10 -4.01
N ALA A 13 4.33 -9.21 -5.33
CA ALA A 13 4.75 -10.40 -6.06
C ALA A 13 5.17 -10.02 -7.49
N TYR A 14 6.34 -10.48 -7.92
CA TYR A 14 6.71 -10.39 -9.34
C TYR A 14 5.81 -11.27 -10.20
N PHE A 15 5.53 -12.50 -9.75
CA PHE A 15 5.00 -13.56 -10.62
C PHE A 15 3.54 -13.94 -10.36
N SER A 16 2.91 -13.51 -9.25
CA SER A 16 1.55 -13.95 -8.91
C SER A 16 0.47 -13.14 -9.65
N PRO A 17 -0.75 -13.70 -9.82
CA PRO A 17 -1.90 -12.98 -10.35
C PRO A 17 -2.32 -11.76 -9.53
N GLU A 18 -1.92 -11.69 -8.26
CA GLU A 18 -2.16 -10.52 -7.42
C GLU A 18 -1.01 -9.50 -7.46
N GLY A 19 0.06 -9.81 -8.21
CA GLY A 19 1.24 -8.98 -8.42
C GLY A 19 1.42 -8.55 -9.88
N LEU A 20 2.68 -8.41 -10.31
CA LEU A 20 3.09 -7.83 -11.60
C LEU A 20 2.98 -8.78 -12.80
N GLU A 21 2.82 -10.08 -12.55
CA GLU A 21 2.74 -11.12 -13.58
C GLU A 21 3.94 -11.14 -14.55
N TYR A 22 5.16 -10.99 -14.04
CA TYR A 22 6.38 -11.13 -14.85
C TYR A 22 6.39 -12.46 -15.60
N SER A 23 6.69 -12.39 -16.89
CA SER A 23 6.58 -13.52 -17.82
C SER A 23 7.93 -14.08 -18.27
N PHE A 24 9.04 -13.41 -17.95
CA PHE A 24 10.40 -13.84 -18.31
C PHE A 24 11.35 -13.82 -17.12
N VAL A 25 12.27 -14.78 -17.07
CA VAL A 25 13.43 -14.80 -16.18
C VAL A 25 14.66 -15.28 -16.95
N ARG A 26 15.77 -14.54 -16.81
CA ARG A 26 17.08 -14.93 -17.36
C ARG A 26 17.87 -15.71 -16.31
N VAL A 27 18.53 -16.79 -16.72
CA VAL A 27 19.38 -17.62 -15.86
C VAL A 27 20.77 -17.73 -16.49
N PRO A 28 21.83 -17.17 -15.87
CA PRO A 28 23.21 -17.31 -16.37
C PRO A 28 23.70 -18.77 -16.35
N ILE A 29 24.45 -19.16 -17.38
CA ILE A 29 25.27 -20.37 -17.41
C ILE A 29 26.62 -20.03 -16.80
N GLY A 30 26.86 -20.53 -15.59
CA GLY A 30 28.08 -20.26 -14.81
C GLY A 30 28.03 -18.93 -14.07
N GLY A 31 29.19 -18.43 -13.65
CA GLY A 31 29.30 -17.15 -12.96
C GLY A 31 29.10 -15.95 -13.89
N SER A 32 28.25 -15.02 -13.45
CA SER A 32 28.11 -13.67 -14.01
C SER A 32 28.92 -12.65 -13.21
N ASP A 33 28.94 -11.40 -13.68
CA ASP A 33 29.41 -10.25 -12.92
C ASP A 33 28.67 -10.08 -11.58
N PHE A 34 27.37 -10.43 -11.51
CA PHE A 34 26.53 -10.45 -10.29
C PHE A 34 26.57 -11.76 -9.48
N SER A 35 27.62 -12.57 -9.65
CA SER A 35 27.87 -13.72 -8.78
C SER A 35 28.67 -13.34 -7.53
N THR A 36 28.71 -14.20 -6.51
CA THR A 36 29.51 -13.99 -5.29
C THR A 36 31.00 -14.24 -5.49
N HIS A 37 31.37 -14.97 -6.55
CA HIS A 37 32.73 -15.18 -7.02
C HIS A 37 32.76 -15.54 -8.51
N TYR A 38 33.95 -15.54 -9.09
CA TYR A 38 34.20 -16.08 -10.44
C TYR A 38 34.13 -17.61 -10.43
N TYR A 39 33.41 -18.22 -11.39
CA TYR A 39 33.41 -19.68 -11.58
C TYR A 39 32.89 -20.10 -12.96
N ALA A 40 33.25 -21.31 -13.38
CA ALA A 40 32.52 -22.10 -14.37
C ALA A 40 32.04 -23.42 -13.75
N TYR A 41 31.15 -24.14 -14.42
CA TYR A 41 30.69 -25.46 -13.96
C TYR A 41 31.72 -26.57 -14.19
N ASP A 42 32.77 -26.31 -14.98
CA ASP A 42 33.90 -27.22 -15.19
C ASP A 42 35.24 -26.47 -15.29
N ASP A 43 35.84 -26.20 -14.12
CA ASP A 43 37.16 -25.57 -14.02
C ASP A 43 38.33 -26.58 -14.05
N VAL A 44 38.07 -27.87 -14.29
CA VAL A 44 39.12 -28.89 -14.39
C VAL A 44 39.79 -28.83 -15.76
N VAL A 45 41.06 -28.43 -15.77
CA VAL A 45 41.83 -28.22 -17.01
C VAL A 45 41.85 -29.46 -17.89
N ASN A 46 41.48 -29.28 -19.18
CA ASN A 46 41.47 -30.30 -20.22
C ASN A 46 40.51 -31.47 -19.97
N ASP A 47 39.39 -31.26 -19.27
CA ASP A 47 38.33 -32.25 -19.18
C ASP A 47 37.54 -32.36 -20.50
N SER A 48 38.10 -33.12 -21.44
CA SER A 48 37.55 -33.26 -22.80
C SER A 48 36.22 -34.01 -22.88
N ILE A 49 35.66 -34.46 -21.75
CA ILE A 49 34.39 -35.20 -21.68
C ILE A 49 33.40 -34.59 -20.67
N LEU A 50 33.72 -33.43 -20.08
CA LEU A 50 32.89 -32.75 -19.08
C LEU A 50 32.48 -33.69 -17.94
N ARG A 51 33.42 -34.53 -17.48
CA ARG A 51 33.23 -35.45 -16.36
C ARG A 51 33.03 -34.71 -15.04
N TYR A 52 33.68 -33.56 -14.89
CA TYR A 52 33.64 -32.74 -13.68
C TYR A 52 32.64 -31.59 -13.76
N PHE A 53 31.87 -31.49 -14.86
CA PHE A 53 30.75 -30.57 -14.94
C PHE A 53 29.77 -30.80 -13.80
N ASN A 54 29.53 -29.77 -12.99
CA ASN A 54 28.52 -29.81 -11.95
C ASN A 54 27.95 -28.42 -11.69
N LEU A 55 26.63 -28.35 -11.41
CA LEU A 55 26.04 -27.11 -10.91
C LEU A 55 26.63 -26.77 -9.53
N THR A 56 26.67 -25.49 -9.23
CA THR A 56 27.24 -24.99 -7.97
C THR A 56 26.25 -25.13 -6.82
N GLU A 57 26.75 -24.99 -5.59
CA GLU A 57 25.90 -24.99 -4.39
C GLU A 57 24.87 -23.84 -4.45
N GLU A 58 25.25 -22.70 -5.01
CA GLU A 58 24.39 -21.55 -5.24
C GLU A 58 23.22 -21.86 -6.19
N ASP A 59 23.42 -22.71 -7.20
CA ASP A 59 22.31 -23.11 -8.08
C ASP A 59 21.28 -23.94 -7.31
N TYR A 60 21.73 -24.93 -6.54
CA TYR A 60 20.85 -25.84 -5.79
C TYR A 60 20.18 -25.18 -4.59
N LEU A 61 20.89 -24.32 -3.87
CA LEU A 61 20.39 -23.68 -2.66
C LEU A 61 19.59 -22.40 -2.94
N LEU A 62 19.91 -21.67 -4.01
CA LEU A 62 19.35 -20.34 -4.26
C LEU A 62 18.58 -20.26 -5.58
N LYS A 63 19.20 -20.57 -6.73
CA LYS A 63 18.56 -20.33 -8.03
C LYS A 63 17.38 -21.27 -8.29
N ILE A 64 17.59 -22.58 -8.20
CA ILE A 64 16.58 -23.61 -8.49
C ILE A 64 15.34 -23.46 -7.59
N PRO A 65 15.46 -23.31 -6.25
CA PRO A 65 14.30 -23.12 -5.39
C PRO A 65 13.49 -21.87 -5.73
N ASN A 66 14.17 -20.75 -6.03
CA ASN A 66 13.50 -19.50 -6.38
C ASN A 66 12.81 -19.58 -7.75
N ILE A 67 13.41 -20.24 -8.73
CA ILE A 67 12.78 -20.51 -10.04
C ILE A 67 11.52 -21.36 -9.87
N LYS A 68 11.59 -22.46 -9.10
CA LYS A 68 10.44 -23.31 -8.80
C LYS A 68 9.32 -22.52 -8.11
N ARG A 69 9.66 -21.62 -7.20
CA ARG A 69 8.70 -20.71 -6.55
C ARG A 69 8.06 -19.75 -7.54
N ALA A 70 8.84 -19.14 -8.44
CA ALA A 70 8.31 -18.27 -9.50
C ALA A 70 7.36 -19.02 -10.45
N GLN A 71 7.72 -20.23 -10.85
CA GLN A 71 6.85 -21.10 -11.67
C GLN A 71 5.56 -21.46 -10.93
N SER A 72 5.63 -21.81 -9.64
CA SER A 72 4.44 -22.10 -8.83
C SER A 72 3.52 -20.88 -8.74
N LEU A 73 4.06 -19.70 -8.44
CA LEU A 73 3.29 -18.46 -8.30
C LEU A 73 2.64 -18.00 -9.60
N SER A 74 3.31 -18.21 -10.74
CA SER A 74 2.80 -17.87 -12.07
C SER A 74 1.90 -18.96 -12.68
N ASN A 75 1.64 -20.05 -11.96
CA ASN A 75 0.96 -21.24 -12.48
C ASN A 75 1.61 -21.80 -13.76
N GLY A 76 2.94 -21.81 -13.78
CA GLY A 76 3.77 -22.31 -14.87
C GLY A 76 3.92 -21.38 -16.08
N LYS A 77 3.41 -20.15 -16.01
CA LYS A 77 3.42 -19.21 -17.15
C LYS A 77 4.77 -18.53 -17.39
N VAL A 78 5.68 -18.51 -16.42
CA VAL A 78 6.98 -17.85 -16.56
C VAL A 78 7.88 -18.61 -17.54
N LYS A 79 8.42 -17.89 -18.53
CA LYS A 79 9.40 -18.38 -19.51
C LYS A 79 10.81 -18.15 -18.99
N LEU A 80 11.67 -19.16 -19.12
CA LEU A 80 13.07 -19.07 -18.72
C LEU A 80 13.96 -19.00 -19.95
N PHE A 81 14.98 -18.15 -19.96
CA PHE A 81 16.02 -18.23 -20.99
C PHE A 81 17.41 -18.14 -20.37
N THR A 82 18.42 -18.60 -21.11
CA THR A 82 19.78 -18.72 -20.57
C THR A 82 20.84 -18.17 -21.52
N THR A 83 21.99 -17.79 -20.97
CA THR A 83 23.16 -17.27 -21.71
C THR A 83 24.41 -17.59 -20.92
N ALA A 84 25.55 -17.74 -21.59
CA ALA A 84 26.84 -17.85 -20.92
C ALA A 84 27.56 -16.50 -20.86
N TRP A 85 28.11 -16.15 -19.69
CA TRP A 85 29.06 -15.04 -19.56
C TRP A 85 30.44 -15.40 -20.11
N SER A 86 30.87 -16.65 -19.92
CA SER A 86 32.17 -17.12 -20.40
C SER A 86 32.25 -18.64 -20.38
N ALA A 87 33.03 -19.21 -21.31
CA ALA A 87 33.52 -20.59 -21.19
C ALA A 87 34.58 -20.72 -20.07
N PRO A 88 34.87 -21.95 -19.59
CA PRO A 88 36.00 -22.20 -18.69
C PRO A 88 37.32 -21.65 -19.22
N ASP A 89 38.20 -21.20 -18.32
CA ASP A 89 39.45 -20.52 -18.70
C ASP A 89 40.37 -21.35 -19.58
N TRP A 90 40.42 -22.67 -19.34
CA TRP A 90 41.24 -23.58 -20.12
C TRP A 90 40.77 -23.73 -21.57
N MET A 91 39.48 -23.46 -21.86
CA MET A 91 38.92 -23.47 -23.21
C MET A 91 39.17 -22.17 -24.00
N LYS A 92 39.66 -21.10 -23.35
CA LYS A 92 39.80 -19.78 -23.96
C LYS A 92 41.26 -19.42 -24.28
N ASN A 93 41.43 -18.55 -25.26
CA ASN A 93 42.65 -17.77 -25.46
C ASN A 93 42.57 -16.48 -24.62
N ILE A 94 43.16 -16.47 -23.44
CA ILE A 94 43.16 -15.30 -22.55
C ILE A 94 44.38 -14.42 -22.87
N GLN A 95 44.15 -13.22 -23.37
CA GLN A 95 45.20 -12.23 -23.59
C GLN A 95 45.40 -11.36 -22.34
N THR A 96 46.61 -10.78 -22.18
CA THR A 96 46.99 -9.94 -21.02
C THR A 96 46.20 -8.63 -20.90
N ASN A 97 45.34 -8.32 -21.87
CA ASN A 97 44.47 -7.14 -21.93
C ASN A 97 42.99 -7.51 -21.73
N GLY A 98 42.66 -8.62 -21.08
CA GLY A 98 41.26 -9.00 -20.81
C GLY A 98 40.46 -9.46 -22.04
N ARG A 99 41.03 -9.37 -23.26
CA ARG A 99 40.45 -9.95 -24.46
C ARG A 99 40.50 -11.48 -24.36
N SER A 100 39.36 -12.13 -24.61
CA SER A 100 39.24 -13.58 -24.56
C SER A 100 38.39 -14.07 -25.72
N SER A 101 38.74 -15.22 -26.28
CA SER A 101 37.92 -15.91 -27.28
C SER A 101 37.97 -17.41 -27.05
N LEU A 102 36.92 -18.13 -27.46
CA LEU A 102 36.94 -19.59 -27.46
C LEU A 102 38.02 -20.10 -28.42
N LYS A 103 38.74 -21.16 -28.07
CA LYS A 103 39.66 -21.82 -29.00
C LYS A 103 38.86 -22.72 -29.96
N PRO A 104 39.12 -22.70 -31.28
CA PRO A 104 38.39 -23.50 -32.27
C PRO A 104 38.30 -24.99 -31.94
N GLU A 105 39.35 -25.58 -31.36
CA GLU A 105 39.36 -26.99 -30.95
C GLU A 105 38.33 -27.36 -29.87
N TYR A 106 37.77 -26.37 -29.16
CA TYR A 106 36.75 -26.58 -28.12
C TYR A 106 35.34 -26.17 -28.56
N TYR A 107 35.11 -25.84 -29.83
CA TYR A 107 33.78 -25.44 -30.31
C TYR A 107 32.71 -26.49 -30.04
N GLN A 108 32.98 -27.76 -30.34
CA GLN A 108 32.03 -28.84 -30.05
C GLN A 108 31.85 -29.04 -28.53
N LEU A 109 32.96 -29.06 -27.79
CA LEU A 109 32.92 -29.27 -26.34
C LEU A 109 32.14 -28.16 -25.61
N TRP A 110 32.21 -26.92 -26.13
CA TRP A 110 31.41 -25.81 -25.64
C TRP A 110 29.92 -25.96 -25.96
N ALA A 111 29.57 -26.52 -27.12
CA ALA A 111 28.18 -26.88 -27.41
C ALA A 111 27.69 -28.01 -26.47
N ASP A 112 28.54 -28.98 -26.14
CA ASP A 112 28.22 -30.06 -25.20
C ASP A 112 28.02 -29.51 -23.77
N TYR A 113 28.74 -28.45 -23.42
CA TYR A 113 28.60 -27.75 -22.14
C TYR A 113 27.21 -27.11 -21.98
N TYR A 114 26.65 -26.54 -23.04
CA TYR A 114 25.26 -26.06 -23.05
C TYR A 114 24.26 -27.21 -22.81
N ILE A 115 24.48 -28.39 -23.42
CA ILE A 115 23.63 -29.56 -23.20
C ILE A 115 23.71 -30.04 -21.75
N LYS A 116 24.92 -30.10 -21.16
CA LYS A 116 25.10 -30.45 -19.74
C LYS A 116 24.34 -29.52 -18.80
N PHE A 117 24.35 -28.22 -19.09
CA PHE A 117 23.57 -27.24 -18.32
C PHE A 117 22.07 -27.47 -18.44
N LEU A 118 21.57 -27.64 -19.67
CA LEU A 118 20.15 -27.88 -19.93
C LEU A 118 19.68 -29.19 -19.27
N ASP A 119 20.47 -30.26 -19.37
CA ASP A 119 20.20 -31.56 -18.73
C ASP A 119 20.18 -31.46 -17.20
N ALA A 120 21.10 -30.70 -16.60
CA ALA A 120 21.17 -30.53 -15.16
C ALA A 120 19.93 -29.80 -14.60
N TYR A 121 19.45 -28.75 -15.27
CA TYR A 121 18.19 -28.08 -14.90
C TYR A 121 16.95 -28.91 -15.25
N ALA A 122 16.98 -29.66 -16.35
CA ALA A 122 15.92 -30.59 -16.72
C ALA A 122 15.73 -31.71 -15.69
N ALA A 123 16.81 -32.20 -15.07
CA ALA A 123 16.76 -33.17 -13.98
C ALA A 123 16.05 -32.61 -12.73
N GLU A 124 15.97 -31.29 -12.61
CA GLU A 124 15.25 -30.55 -11.57
C GLU A 124 13.84 -30.12 -12.00
N ASP A 125 13.30 -30.65 -13.10
CA ASP A 125 12.00 -30.28 -13.69
C ASP A 125 11.92 -28.81 -14.15
N ILE A 126 13.07 -28.20 -14.45
CA ILE A 126 13.15 -26.84 -15.00
C ILE A 126 13.48 -26.92 -16.49
N ARG A 127 12.64 -26.31 -17.32
CA ARG A 127 12.80 -26.24 -18.78
C ARG A 127 12.95 -24.80 -19.23
N PHE A 128 13.86 -24.59 -20.18
CA PHE A 128 14.07 -23.29 -20.81
C PHE A 128 13.16 -23.13 -22.03
N TRP A 129 12.76 -21.89 -22.29
CA TRP A 129 12.07 -21.43 -23.49
C TRP A 129 13.06 -21.04 -24.58
N GLY A 130 14.20 -20.44 -24.22
CA GLY A 130 15.21 -20.00 -25.19
C GLY A 130 16.61 -19.84 -24.62
N LEU A 131 17.57 -19.51 -25.48
CA LEU A 131 18.94 -19.20 -25.09
C LEU A 131 19.65 -18.28 -26.08
N THR A 132 20.75 -17.67 -25.64
CA THR A 132 21.68 -16.93 -26.51
C THR A 132 23.06 -17.62 -26.52
N PRO A 133 23.84 -17.53 -27.62
CA PRO A 133 25.17 -18.11 -27.71
C PRO A 133 26.20 -17.61 -26.69
N GLN A 134 26.11 -16.33 -26.32
CA GLN A 134 27.09 -15.64 -25.48
C GLN A 134 26.54 -14.27 -25.06
N ASN A 135 26.69 -13.92 -23.78
CA ASN A 135 26.46 -12.56 -23.27
C ASN A 135 27.57 -11.60 -23.70
N GLU A 136 27.21 -10.44 -24.23
CA GLU A 136 28.10 -9.36 -24.66
C GLU A 136 29.34 -9.83 -25.49
N PRO A 137 29.14 -10.52 -26.62
CA PRO A 137 30.22 -11.01 -27.46
C PRO A 137 31.17 -9.91 -27.97
N SER A 138 30.70 -8.66 -28.09
CA SER A 138 31.56 -7.53 -28.45
C SER A 138 32.48 -7.12 -27.29
N HIS A 139 32.00 -7.20 -26.04
CA HIS A 139 32.75 -6.78 -24.86
C HIS A 139 33.99 -7.66 -24.63
N GLY A 140 33.87 -8.98 -24.83
CA GLY A 140 35.00 -9.91 -24.76
C GLY A 140 36.09 -9.66 -25.82
N ASN A 141 35.84 -8.82 -26.83
CA ASN A 141 36.82 -8.36 -27.82
C ASN A 141 37.53 -7.04 -27.47
N LEU A 142 37.12 -6.35 -26.39
CA LEU A 142 37.69 -5.08 -25.95
C LEU A 142 39.01 -5.28 -25.18
N PHE A 143 39.76 -4.18 -24.99
CA PHE A 143 41.08 -4.13 -24.33
C PHE A 143 41.06 -4.24 -22.81
N TYR A 144 39.89 -4.38 -22.18
CA TYR A 144 39.74 -4.58 -20.75
C TYR A 144 38.35 -5.15 -20.46
N SER A 145 38.28 -6.22 -19.66
CA SER A 145 37.03 -6.74 -19.09
C SER A 145 37.23 -6.92 -17.59
N GLY A 146 36.32 -6.37 -16.79
CA GLY A 146 36.35 -6.46 -15.33
C GLY A 146 35.64 -7.69 -14.76
N PHE A 147 35.07 -8.54 -15.61
CA PHE A 147 34.21 -9.65 -15.23
C PHE A 147 34.30 -10.82 -16.22
N ASN A 148 33.55 -11.91 -15.99
CA ASN A 148 33.46 -13.07 -16.87
C ASN A 148 33.07 -12.60 -18.29
N SER A 149 33.95 -12.82 -19.28
CA SER A 149 33.65 -12.46 -20.66
C SER A 149 34.30 -13.43 -21.65
N MET A 150 33.64 -13.59 -22.79
CA MET A 150 34.17 -14.29 -23.97
C MET A 150 33.70 -13.60 -25.24
N GLY A 151 34.65 -13.21 -26.10
CA GLY A 151 34.38 -12.45 -27.30
C GLY A 151 34.04 -13.32 -28.52
N TRP A 152 33.10 -12.82 -29.33
CA TRP A 152 32.79 -13.35 -30.66
C TRP A 152 32.65 -12.19 -31.66
N THR A 153 33.12 -12.40 -32.90
CA THR A 153 32.61 -11.63 -34.03
C THR A 153 31.30 -12.25 -34.55
N ALA A 154 30.53 -11.51 -35.34
CA ALA A 154 29.32 -12.05 -35.97
C ALA A 154 29.63 -13.30 -36.82
N ASP A 155 30.75 -13.32 -37.55
CA ASP A 155 31.18 -14.48 -38.33
C ASP A 155 31.53 -15.69 -37.47
N GLN A 156 32.20 -15.47 -36.33
CA GLN A 156 32.51 -16.57 -35.41
C GLN A 156 31.22 -17.11 -34.78
N GLN A 157 30.29 -16.23 -34.38
CA GLN A 157 29.01 -16.66 -33.82
C GLN A 157 28.22 -17.47 -34.85
N LEU A 158 28.19 -17.02 -36.11
CA LEU A 158 27.62 -17.75 -37.23
C LEU A 158 28.25 -19.15 -37.39
N GLU A 159 29.58 -19.22 -37.45
CA GLU A 159 30.33 -20.47 -37.62
C GLU A 159 29.98 -21.47 -36.51
N TRP A 160 30.00 -21.04 -35.26
CA TRP A 160 29.73 -21.91 -34.12
C TRP A 160 28.26 -22.31 -33.99
N VAL A 161 27.33 -21.38 -34.24
CA VAL A 161 25.89 -21.67 -34.21
C VAL A 161 25.54 -22.74 -35.24
N VAL A 162 26.00 -22.58 -36.49
CA VAL A 162 25.69 -23.51 -37.58
C VAL A 162 26.48 -24.82 -37.46
N GLY A 163 27.76 -24.73 -37.08
CA GLY A 163 28.66 -25.89 -37.08
C GLY A 163 28.54 -26.77 -35.84
N ASN A 164 28.09 -26.22 -34.71
CA ASN A 164 28.17 -26.90 -33.41
C ASN A 164 26.89 -26.76 -32.60
N LEU A 165 26.48 -25.54 -32.21
CA LEU A 165 25.40 -25.37 -31.22
C LEU A 165 24.05 -25.89 -31.72
N ALA A 166 23.57 -25.43 -32.89
CA ALA A 166 22.24 -25.81 -33.37
C ALA A 166 22.12 -27.32 -33.67
N PRO A 167 23.08 -27.97 -34.37
CA PRO A 167 23.06 -29.42 -34.52
C PRO A 167 23.08 -30.17 -33.18
N ASN A 168 23.84 -29.67 -32.20
CA ASN A 168 23.93 -30.34 -30.89
C ASN A 168 22.63 -30.21 -30.09
N LEU A 169 21.95 -29.06 -30.16
CA LEU A 169 20.61 -28.89 -29.58
C LEU A 169 19.60 -29.84 -30.23
N GLU A 170 19.64 -30.00 -31.54
CA GLU A 170 18.77 -30.93 -32.27
C GLU A 170 19.03 -32.39 -31.87
N GLU A 171 20.28 -32.83 -31.88
CA GLU A 171 20.67 -34.21 -31.54
C GLU A 171 20.28 -34.60 -30.10
N ASN A 172 20.29 -33.63 -29.18
CA ASN A 172 19.98 -33.85 -27.77
C ASN A 172 18.53 -33.49 -27.38
N GLY A 173 17.63 -33.25 -28.35
CA GLY A 173 16.20 -33.07 -28.10
C GLY A 173 15.78 -31.67 -27.61
N TYR A 174 16.63 -30.67 -27.82
CA TYR A 174 16.42 -29.26 -27.48
C TYR A 174 16.11 -28.37 -28.71
N SER A 175 15.66 -28.96 -29.81
CA SER A 175 15.32 -28.25 -31.05
C SER A 175 14.14 -27.27 -30.93
N ASN A 176 13.36 -27.34 -29.85
CA ASN A 176 12.23 -26.45 -29.59
C ASN A 176 12.63 -25.16 -28.84
N LEU A 177 13.91 -24.98 -28.49
CA LEU A 177 14.37 -23.75 -27.83
C LEU A 177 14.45 -22.60 -28.82
N GLU A 178 14.02 -21.42 -28.39
CA GLU A 178 14.20 -20.20 -29.15
C GLU A 178 15.67 -19.75 -29.07
N LEU A 179 16.39 -19.87 -30.19
CA LEU A 179 17.79 -19.48 -30.28
C LEU A 179 17.90 -18.01 -30.73
N MET A 180 18.43 -17.15 -29.87
CA MET A 180 18.56 -15.72 -30.09
C MET A 180 20.03 -15.33 -30.35
N ILE A 181 20.29 -14.58 -31.42
CA ILE A 181 21.65 -14.10 -31.75
C ILE A 181 22.01 -12.81 -30.99
N LEU A 182 23.25 -12.35 -31.14
CA LEU A 182 23.79 -11.11 -30.55
C LEU A 182 23.94 -11.15 -29.03
N ASP A 183 22.89 -10.85 -28.25
CA ASP A 183 22.90 -10.64 -26.78
C ASP A 183 23.90 -9.55 -26.36
N ASP A 184 23.76 -8.37 -26.98
CA ASP A 184 24.68 -7.23 -26.86
C ASP A 184 23.96 -5.91 -27.19
N GLN A 185 24.70 -4.80 -27.14
CA GLN A 185 24.21 -3.44 -27.35
C GLN A 185 23.60 -3.22 -28.75
N ARG A 186 22.54 -2.40 -28.82
CA ARG A 186 21.85 -2.01 -30.08
C ARG A 186 22.78 -1.48 -31.17
N ILE A 187 23.94 -0.91 -30.83
CA ILE A 187 24.93 -0.43 -31.82
C ILE A 187 25.51 -1.55 -32.70
N PHE A 188 25.48 -2.81 -32.26
CA PHE A 188 26.00 -3.95 -33.00
C PHE A 188 24.91 -4.72 -33.76
N LEU A 189 23.64 -4.36 -33.56
CA LEU A 189 22.47 -5.06 -34.07
C LEU A 189 22.55 -5.40 -35.55
N ASN A 190 22.65 -4.38 -36.40
CA ASN A 190 22.56 -4.57 -37.85
C ASN A 190 23.73 -5.41 -38.39
N ALA A 191 24.93 -5.27 -37.81
CA ALA A 191 26.08 -6.07 -38.23
C ALA A 191 25.87 -7.57 -37.96
N TRP A 192 25.29 -7.91 -36.80
CA TRP A 192 24.98 -9.30 -36.47
C TRP A 192 23.82 -9.85 -37.29
N VAL A 193 22.77 -9.05 -37.47
CA VAL A 193 21.60 -9.40 -38.30
C VAL A 193 22.03 -9.67 -39.74
N ASP A 194 22.81 -8.77 -40.34
CA ASP A 194 23.28 -8.92 -41.72
C ASP A 194 24.17 -10.15 -41.89
N THR A 195 25.10 -10.41 -40.96
CA THR A 195 25.98 -11.57 -41.07
C THR A 195 25.23 -12.89 -40.85
N ILE A 196 24.40 -12.99 -39.81
CA ILE A 196 23.84 -14.27 -39.39
C ILE A 196 22.58 -14.61 -40.19
N PHE A 197 21.63 -13.70 -40.34
CA PHE A 197 20.36 -14.01 -41.00
C PHE A 197 20.45 -14.07 -42.53
N GLN A 198 21.53 -13.56 -43.15
CA GLN A 198 21.79 -13.81 -44.58
C GLN A 198 22.26 -15.25 -44.85
N ASN A 199 22.77 -15.97 -43.83
CA ASN A 199 23.08 -17.39 -43.96
C ASN A 199 21.79 -18.23 -43.85
N GLU A 200 21.48 -19.00 -44.89
CA GLU A 200 20.22 -19.76 -44.97
C GLU A 200 20.05 -20.76 -43.81
N THR A 201 21.12 -21.44 -43.38
CA THR A 201 21.06 -22.41 -42.29
C THR A 201 20.85 -21.70 -40.95
N ALA A 202 21.66 -20.68 -40.67
CA ALA A 202 21.55 -19.93 -39.43
C ALA A 202 20.17 -19.28 -39.28
N ASN A 203 19.69 -18.60 -40.32
CA ASN A 203 18.36 -17.98 -40.35
C ASN A 203 17.22 -18.97 -40.03
N LYS A 204 17.35 -20.24 -40.43
CA LYS A 204 16.34 -21.27 -40.12
C LYS A 204 16.37 -21.73 -38.66
N VAL A 205 17.55 -21.81 -38.05
CA VAL A 205 17.72 -22.35 -36.69
C VAL A 205 17.67 -21.28 -35.60
N THR A 206 17.75 -20.00 -35.97
CA THR A 206 17.64 -18.87 -35.04
C THR A 206 16.24 -18.26 -35.10
N SER A 207 15.70 -17.83 -33.96
CA SER A 207 14.33 -17.31 -33.85
C SER A 207 14.24 -15.80 -33.69
N GLY A 208 15.28 -15.16 -33.15
CA GLY A 208 15.26 -13.73 -32.85
C GLY A 208 16.63 -13.16 -32.50
N VAL A 209 16.61 -11.93 -31.99
CA VAL A 209 17.81 -11.18 -31.59
C VAL A 209 17.66 -10.70 -30.16
N ALA A 210 18.69 -10.93 -29.35
CA ALA A 210 18.79 -10.43 -27.98
C ALA A 210 19.58 -9.12 -27.94
N ILE A 211 19.06 -8.11 -27.23
CA ILE A 211 19.56 -6.72 -27.26
C ILE A 211 19.70 -6.17 -25.84
N HIS A 212 20.78 -5.44 -25.58
CA HIS A 212 21.05 -4.75 -24.31
C HIS A 212 20.75 -3.24 -24.42
N TRP A 213 20.29 -2.65 -23.31
CA TRP A 213 19.84 -1.25 -23.25
C TRP A 213 20.96 -0.21 -23.07
N TYR A 214 22.13 -0.59 -22.55
CA TYR A 214 23.07 0.35 -21.92
C TYR A 214 23.60 1.47 -22.81
N LEU A 215 23.73 1.23 -24.13
CA LEU A 215 24.23 2.21 -25.10
C LEU A 215 23.14 2.80 -26.01
N ASP A 216 21.86 2.69 -25.63
CA ASP A 216 20.76 3.19 -26.46
C ASP A 216 20.81 4.70 -26.69
N PHE A 217 21.40 5.47 -25.76
CA PHE A 217 21.56 6.92 -25.91
C PHE A 217 22.50 7.35 -27.05
N ILE A 218 23.29 6.43 -27.63
CA ILE A 218 24.15 6.67 -28.81
C ILE A 218 23.73 5.88 -30.06
N SER A 219 22.68 5.06 -29.98
CA SER A 219 22.15 4.29 -31.11
C SER A 219 20.73 4.72 -31.42
N SER A 220 20.38 4.90 -32.69
CA SER A 220 18.99 5.22 -33.05
C SER A 220 18.10 3.98 -32.95
N ALA A 221 16.87 4.15 -32.46
CA ALA A 221 15.85 3.11 -32.48
C ALA A 221 15.49 2.62 -33.88
N ASN A 222 15.72 3.43 -34.93
CA ASN A 222 15.52 3.04 -36.32
C ASN A 222 16.38 1.84 -36.76
N HIS A 223 17.45 1.51 -36.03
CA HIS A 223 18.18 0.26 -36.27
C HIS A 223 17.30 -0.98 -36.00
N LEU A 224 16.38 -0.91 -35.04
CA LEU A 224 15.41 -1.96 -34.76
C LEU A 224 14.43 -2.11 -35.94
N ASP A 225 13.92 -0.99 -36.48
CA ASP A 225 13.08 -1.00 -37.69
C ASP A 225 13.82 -1.62 -38.87
N THR A 226 15.07 -1.20 -39.10
CA THR A 226 15.90 -1.73 -40.19
C THR A 226 16.09 -3.23 -40.07
N ALA A 227 16.35 -3.73 -38.86
CA ALA A 227 16.51 -5.17 -38.60
C ALA A 227 15.20 -5.94 -38.84
N HIS A 228 14.07 -5.41 -38.34
CA HIS A 228 12.75 -6.02 -38.53
C HIS A 228 12.32 -6.01 -40.01
N GLU A 229 12.48 -4.89 -40.71
CA GLU A 229 12.15 -4.79 -42.14
C GLU A 229 12.97 -5.76 -43.00
N ALA A 230 14.24 -5.99 -42.64
CA ALA A 230 15.10 -6.96 -43.31
C ALA A 230 14.66 -8.41 -43.03
N PHE A 231 14.21 -8.71 -41.80
CA PHE A 231 13.86 -10.05 -41.34
C PHE A 231 12.60 -10.05 -40.46
N PRO A 232 11.39 -9.88 -41.05
CA PRO A 232 10.16 -9.63 -40.30
C PRO A 232 9.67 -10.83 -39.48
N ASP A 233 10.09 -12.04 -39.82
CA ASP A 233 9.76 -13.26 -39.07
C ASP A 233 10.63 -13.45 -37.81
N LYS A 234 11.56 -12.53 -37.53
CA LYS A 234 12.48 -12.60 -36.37
C LYS A 234 12.04 -11.59 -35.31
N PHE A 235 11.88 -12.06 -34.07
CA PHE A 235 11.54 -11.18 -32.96
C PHE A 235 12.78 -10.45 -32.42
N LEU A 236 12.56 -9.26 -31.87
CA LEU A 236 13.58 -8.47 -31.17
C LEU A 236 13.23 -8.44 -29.68
N LEU A 237 14.14 -8.89 -28.82
CA LEU A 237 13.94 -8.96 -27.38
C LEU A 237 15.04 -8.19 -26.65
N TYR A 238 14.65 -7.24 -25.81
CA TYR A 238 15.59 -6.62 -24.88
C TYR A 238 15.82 -7.58 -23.70
N THR A 239 17.00 -8.19 -23.63
CA THR A 239 17.35 -9.28 -22.70
C THR A 239 18.10 -8.81 -21.46
N GLU A 240 18.55 -7.56 -21.45
CA GLU A 240 19.25 -6.96 -20.32
C GLU A 240 19.10 -5.43 -20.27
N ALA A 241 18.66 -4.94 -19.12
CA ALA A 241 18.67 -3.53 -18.79
C ALA A 241 18.88 -3.34 -17.29
N CYS A 242 19.71 -2.37 -16.91
CA CYS A 242 19.72 -1.80 -15.57
C CYS A 242 20.26 -0.38 -15.58
N ILE A 243 20.00 0.38 -14.50
CA ILE A 243 20.57 1.72 -14.35
C ILE A 243 21.93 1.61 -13.68
N THR A 244 22.96 1.85 -14.47
CA THR A 244 24.36 1.75 -14.06
C THR A 244 24.90 3.05 -13.45
N HIS A 245 25.97 2.89 -12.68
CA HIS A 245 26.79 3.97 -12.15
C HIS A 245 27.61 4.64 -13.27
N ILE A 246 27.22 5.86 -13.67
CA ILE A 246 28.18 6.84 -14.21
C ILE A 246 28.77 7.55 -12.99
N SER A 247 30.10 7.73 -12.96
CA SER A 247 30.99 8.16 -11.84
C SER A 247 30.55 9.28 -10.85
N THR A 248 29.36 9.85 -11.01
CA THR A 248 28.77 10.92 -10.18
C THR A 248 27.44 10.53 -9.50
N GLN A 249 26.93 9.29 -9.62
CA GLN A 249 25.65 8.86 -9.02
C GLN A 249 25.84 7.72 -8.02
N VAL A 250 24.98 7.66 -6.99
CA VAL A 250 24.92 6.51 -6.05
C VAL A 250 24.37 5.26 -6.77
N PRO A 251 24.89 4.05 -6.51
CA PRO A 251 24.43 2.82 -7.17
C PRO A 251 22.94 2.59 -7.02
N VAL A 252 22.47 2.53 -5.78
CA VAL A 252 21.04 2.49 -5.43
C VAL A 252 20.56 3.89 -5.07
N TYR A 253 19.48 4.34 -5.71
CA TYR A 253 18.82 5.60 -5.35
C TYR A 253 17.36 5.35 -5.00
N LEU A 254 17.12 5.08 -3.72
CA LEU A 254 15.77 4.80 -3.19
C LEU A 254 14.77 5.91 -3.55
N GLY A 255 13.63 5.51 -4.14
CA GLY A 255 12.54 6.42 -4.52
C GLY A 255 12.78 7.23 -5.79
N SER A 256 13.79 6.91 -6.61
CA SER A 256 14.14 7.72 -7.77
C SER A 256 13.13 7.60 -8.93
N TRP A 257 12.17 8.52 -8.99
CA TRP A 257 11.19 8.56 -10.08
C TRP A 257 11.79 8.83 -11.45
N ASN A 258 12.89 9.60 -11.52
CA ASN A 258 13.62 9.78 -12.78
C ASN A 258 14.14 8.45 -13.36
N ARG A 259 14.48 7.49 -12.49
CA ARG A 259 14.90 6.15 -12.90
C ARG A 259 13.72 5.35 -13.49
N GLY A 260 12.56 5.41 -12.84
CA GLY A 260 11.31 4.83 -13.35
C GLY A 260 10.84 5.47 -14.67
N GLU A 261 10.91 6.80 -14.80
CA GLU A 261 10.57 7.52 -16.04
C GLU A 261 11.47 7.09 -17.21
N ARG A 262 12.76 6.86 -16.98
CA ARG A 262 13.68 6.37 -18.02
C ARG A 262 13.32 4.97 -18.50
N TYR A 263 12.86 4.10 -17.61
CA TYR A 263 12.37 2.76 -17.97
C TYR A 263 11.12 2.88 -18.83
N MET A 264 10.10 3.61 -18.37
CA MET A 264 8.88 3.85 -19.14
C MET A 264 9.20 4.38 -20.54
N SER A 265 10.03 5.43 -20.63
CA SER A 265 10.36 6.06 -21.91
C SER A 265 11.08 5.10 -22.86
N SER A 266 12.03 4.32 -22.33
CA SER A 266 12.79 3.38 -23.15
C SER A 266 11.93 2.23 -23.62
N ILE A 267 11.08 1.67 -22.76
CA ILE A 267 10.17 0.57 -23.12
C ILE A 267 9.15 1.07 -24.16
N ILE A 268 8.58 2.26 -23.97
CA ILE A 268 7.67 2.88 -24.95
C ILE A 268 8.38 3.08 -26.30
N GLU A 269 9.59 3.64 -26.31
CA GLU A 269 10.39 3.83 -27.53
C GLU A 269 10.58 2.49 -28.25
N VAL A 270 11.21 1.52 -27.60
CA VAL A 270 11.61 0.29 -28.27
C VAL A 270 10.42 -0.57 -28.70
N THR A 271 9.32 -0.57 -27.95
CA THR A 271 8.10 -1.30 -28.36
C THR A 271 7.42 -0.66 -29.57
N ASN A 272 7.52 0.66 -29.75
CA ASN A 272 7.11 1.30 -31.00
C ASN A 272 8.05 0.98 -32.18
N HIS A 273 9.18 0.32 -31.92
CA HIS A 273 10.17 -0.14 -32.89
C HIS A 273 10.35 -1.67 -32.84
N TRP A 274 9.23 -2.40 -32.89
CA TRP A 274 9.14 -3.87 -33.06
C TRP A 274 9.70 -4.75 -31.94
N VAL A 275 10.13 -4.16 -30.81
CA VAL A 275 10.58 -4.96 -29.66
C VAL A 275 9.40 -5.61 -28.96
N THR A 276 9.51 -6.92 -28.72
CA THR A 276 8.42 -7.78 -28.24
C THR A 276 8.48 -8.08 -26.74
N GLY A 277 9.54 -7.63 -26.06
CA GLY A 277 9.69 -7.81 -24.62
C GLY A 277 10.89 -7.07 -24.05
N TRP A 278 10.91 -6.98 -22.72
CA TRP A 278 11.94 -6.32 -21.94
C TRP A 278 12.26 -7.13 -20.69
N VAL A 279 13.55 -7.31 -20.41
CA VAL A 279 14.04 -8.04 -19.24
C VAL A 279 14.98 -7.13 -18.45
N ASP A 280 14.62 -6.91 -17.19
CA ASP A 280 15.49 -6.21 -16.24
C ASP A 280 16.59 -7.15 -15.74
N TRP A 281 17.80 -6.63 -15.54
CA TRP A 281 18.97 -7.45 -15.25
C TRP A 281 18.87 -8.15 -13.88
N ASN A 282 18.53 -7.40 -12.84
CA ASN A 282 18.46 -7.90 -11.47
C ASN A 282 17.07 -7.70 -10.88
N LEU A 283 16.37 -8.80 -10.55
CA LEU A 283 15.07 -8.73 -9.88
C LEU A 283 15.16 -8.10 -8.48
N VAL A 284 16.25 -8.34 -7.75
CA VAL A 284 16.43 -7.89 -6.37
C VAL A 284 17.92 -7.65 -6.11
N LEU A 285 18.25 -6.53 -5.47
CA LEU A 285 19.60 -6.22 -4.97
C LEU A 285 19.55 -5.68 -3.54
N ASP A 286 20.69 -5.60 -2.87
CA ASP A 286 20.82 -4.95 -1.55
C ASP A 286 20.95 -3.41 -1.67
N LEU A 287 21.08 -2.73 -0.52
CA LEU A 287 21.24 -1.26 -0.44
C LEU A 287 22.49 -0.73 -1.16
N ASP A 288 23.48 -1.58 -1.42
CA ASP A 288 24.73 -1.22 -2.09
C ASP A 288 24.69 -1.55 -3.60
N GLY A 289 23.62 -2.18 -4.08
CA GLY A 289 23.45 -2.58 -5.47
C GLY A 289 24.17 -3.88 -5.82
N GLY A 290 24.38 -4.75 -4.82
CA GLY A 290 24.97 -6.07 -4.94
C GLY A 290 24.09 -7.15 -4.29
N PRO A 291 24.68 -8.28 -3.82
CA PRO A 291 26.12 -8.58 -3.76
C PRO A 291 26.70 -8.99 -5.12
N ASN A 292 27.97 -8.63 -5.39
CA ASN A 292 28.69 -9.08 -6.59
C ASN A 292 30.22 -9.12 -6.39
N TRP A 293 30.92 -9.97 -7.16
CA TRP A 293 32.38 -10.13 -7.08
C TRP A 293 33.14 -9.16 -8.00
N ALA A 294 32.50 -8.71 -9.08
CA ALA A 294 33.12 -7.84 -10.10
C ALA A 294 33.20 -6.36 -9.67
N ASN A 295 32.64 -6.02 -8.51
CA ASN A 295 32.59 -4.69 -7.94
C ASN A 295 31.92 -3.67 -8.87
N ASN A 296 30.94 -4.13 -9.66
CA ASN A 296 30.08 -3.30 -10.49
C ASN A 296 28.66 -3.29 -9.90
N THR A 297 28.24 -2.15 -9.37
CA THR A 297 26.97 -2.01 -8.64
C THR A 297 25.94 -1.28 -9.47
N VAL A 298 24.68 -1.73 -9.42
CA VAL A 298 23.55 -1.15 -10.18
C VAL A 298 22.31 -1.05 -9.29
N ASP A 299 21.24 -0.42 -9.80
CA ASP A 299 19.93 -0.39 -9.11
C ASP A 299 19.04 -1.54 -9.59
N ALA A 300 18.01 -1.88 -8.80
CA ALA A 300 17.02 -2.90 -9.13
C ALA A 300 15.60 -2.42 -8.78
N PRO A 301 14.54 -2.98 -9.38
CA PRO A 301 13.16 -2.62 -9.06
C PRO A 301 12.77 -2.90 -7.59
N ILE A 302 13.40 -3.89 -6.95
CA ILE A 302 13.29 -4.15 -5.52
C ILE A 302 14.67 -4.09 -4.87
N ILE A 303 14.76 -3.36 -3.76
CA ILE A 303 15.95 -3.28 -2.92
C ILE A 303 15.67 -3.89 -1.55
N VAL A 304 16.49 -4.82 -1.10
CA VAL A 304 16.35 -5.49 0.21
C VAL A 304 17.32 -4.89 1.22
N ASN A 305 16.81 -4.57 2.40
CA ASN A 305 17.59 -4.26 3.60
C ASN A 305 17.44 -5.40 4.60
N ALA A 306 18.25 -6.45 4.42
CA ALA A 306 18.17 -7.66 5.23
C ALA A 306 18.45 -7.39 6.72
N THR A 307 19.26 -6.38 7.06
CA THR A 307 19.55 -6.04 8.46
C THR A 307 18.35 -5.43 9.16
N ALA A 308 17.49 -4.72 8.43
CA ALA A 308 16.25 -4.14 8.97
C ALA A 308 15.01 -5.03 8.74
N ASP A 309 15.17 -6.20 8.11
CA ASP A 309 14.06 -7.04 7.62
C ASP A 309 13.03 -6.25 6.77
N GLU A 310 13.54 -5.30 5.98
CA GLU A 310 12.72 -4.43 5.14
C GLU A 310 13.10 -4.62 3.66
N PHE A 311 12.20 -4.19 2.77
CA PHE A 311 12.54 -3.98 1.36
C PHE A 311 11.79 -2.78 0.79
N TYR A 312 12.33 -2.23 -0.29
CA TYR A 312 11.83 -1.04 -0.96
C TYR A 312 11.38 -1.40 -2.37
N LYS A 313 10.15 -1.01 -2.73
CA LYS A 313 9.67 -0.99 -4.11
C LYS A 313 10.13 0.32 -4.75
N GLN A 314 11.02 0.22 -5.73
CA GLN A 314 11.51 1.38 -6.46
C GLN A 314 10.50 1.83 -7.51
N PRO A 315 10.48 3.11 -7.95
CA PRO A 315 9.66 3.56 -9.06
C PRO A 315 9.75 2.71 -10.34
N MET A 316 10.90 2.07 -10.59
CA MET A 316 11.10 1.12 -11.71
C MET A 316 10.18 -0.12 -11.61
N PHE A 317 9.87 -0.58 -10.40
CA PHE A 317 8.91 -1.68 -10.17
C PHE A 317 7.53 -1.31 -10.71
N TYR A 318 7.08 -0.10 -10.40
CA TYR A 318 5.78 0.39 -10.88
C TYR A 318 5.79 0.71 -12.37
N ALA A 319 6.90 1.23 -12.91
CA ALA A 319 7.08 1.41 -14.35
C ALA A 319 6.90 0.09 -15.11
N LEU A 320 7.59 -0.97 -14.67
CA LEU A 320 7.50 -2.30 -15.30
C LEU A 320 6.09 -2.89 -15.17
N ALA A 321 5.38 -2.60 -14.07
CA ALA A 321 4.02 -3.08 -13.87
C ALA A 321 3.02 -2.61 -14.94
N HIS A 322 3.22 -1.42 -15.54
CA HIS A 322 2.36 -0.95 -16.65
C HIS A 322 2.40 -1.90 -17.85
N PHE A 323 3.55 -2.50 -18.13
CA PHE A 323 3.74 -3.41 -19.25
C PHE A 323 3.44 -4.84 -18.83
N SER A 324 4.04 -5.33 -17.75
CA SER A 324 3.95 -6.75 -17.39
C SER A 324 2.53 -7.18 -16.99
N LYS A 325 1.78 -6.31 -16.31
CA LYS A 325 0.44 -6.64 -15.81
C LYS A 325 -0.65 -6.49 -16.86
N PHE A 326 -0.58 -5.42 -17.65
CA PHE A 326 -1.67 -5.03 -18.56
C PHE A 326 -1.41 -5.42 -20.01
N VAL A 327 -0.17 -5.78 -20.35
CA VAL A 327 0.21 -6.29 -21.67
C VAL A 327 0.68 -7.74 -21.51
N PRO A 328 -0.23 -8.68 -21.21
CA PRO A 328 0.13 -10.08 -21.02
C PRO A 328 0.72 -10.68 -22.31
N PRO A 329 1.51 -11.77 -22.20
CA PRO A 329 2.00 -12.50 -23.37
C PRO A 329 0.88 -12.83 -24.35
N GLY A 330 1.14 -12.63 -25.65
CA GLY A 330 0.13 -12.78 -26.71
C GLY A 330 -0.55 -11.47 -27.13
N SER A 331 -0.36 -10.39 -26.37
CA SER A 331 -0.81 -9.05 -26.77
C SER A 331 -0.09 -8.59 -28.04
N VAL A 332 -0.83 -7.89 -28.91
CA VAL A 332 -0.37 -7.38 -30.20
C VAL A 332 -0.26 -5.87 -30.13
N HIS A 333 0.90 -5.32 -30.46
CA HIS A 333 1.07 -3.86 -30.60
C HIS A 333 0.19 -3.34 -31.74
N ILE A 334 -0.43 -2.18 -31.52
CA ILE A 334 -1.26 -1.50 -32.53
C ILE A 334 -0.79 -0.05 -32.71
N GLY A 335 -0.98 0.48 -33.92
CA GLY A 335 -0.65 1.87 -34.21
C GLY A 335 -1.52 2.85 -33.43
N LEU A 336 -0.91 3.95 -32.97
CA LEU A 336 -1.58 5.06 -32.32
C LEU A 336 -1.19 6.38 -33.01
N GLU A 337 -2.17 7.04 -33.65
CA GLU A 337 -1.95 8.35 -34.26
C GLU A 337 -2.12 9.46 -33.20
N THR A 338 -1.17 10.40 -33.13
CA THR A 338 -1.21 11.50 -32.17
C THR A 338 -1.38 12.84 -32.90
N GLU A 339 -2.47 13.55 -32.61
CA GLU A 339 -2.72 14.92 -33.09
C GLU A 339 -2.29 15.96 -32.05
N ASN A 340 -1.76 17.11 -32.48
CA ASN A 340 -1.35 18.22 -31.59
C ASN A 340 -0.41 17.79 -30.45
N ASN A 341 0.53 16.87 -30.72
CA ASN A 341 1.39 16.33 -29.69
C ASN A 341 2.22 17.44 -29.04
N SER A 342 2.04 17.62 -27.72
CA SER A 342 3.10 18.27 -26.95
C SER A 342 4.26 17.27 -26.90
N ASN A 343 5.52 17.70 -27.06
CA ASN A 343 6.68 16.78 -27.03
C ASN A 343 6.87 16.05 -25.66
N PHE A 344 5.87 16.08 -24.78
CA PHE A 344 5.89 15.57 -23.42
C PHE A 344 5.09 14.28 -23.22
N ILE A 345 4.14 13.93 -24.10
CA ILE A 345 3.36 12.69 -23.95
C ILE A 345 3.95 11.60 -24.84
N GLU A 346 4.53 10.59 -24.19
CA GLU A 346 4.95 9.34 -24.83
C GLU A 346 3.84 8.30 -24.69
N ASN A 347 3.70 7.45 -25.70
CA ASN A 347 2.58 6.52 -25.79
C ASN A 347 2.91 5.25 -26.56
N VAL A 348 2.21 4.17 -26.20
CA VAL A 348 2.20 2.89 -26.92
C VAL A 348 0.86 2.20 -26.69
N ALA A 349 0.39 1.44 -27.67
CA ALA A 349 -0.92 0.78 -27.62
C ALA A 349 -0.85 -0.69 -28.01
N PHE A 350 -1.74 -1.49 -27.44
CA PHE A 350 -1.85 -2.92 -27.65
C PHE A 350 -3.30 -3.39 -27.73
N VAL A 351 -3.50 -4.56 -28.33
CA VAL A 351 -4.70 -5.39 -28.18
C VAL A 351 -4.29 -6.71 -27.53
N THR A 352 -4.89 -7.04 -26.39
CA THR A 352 -4.69 -8.33 -25.71
C THR A 352 -5.39 -9.47 -26.47
N GLU A 353 -5.04 -10.72 -26.18
CA GLU A 353 -5.67 -11.89 -26.82
C GLU A 353 -7.20 -11.95 -26.64
N ASP A 354 -7.71 -11.44 -25.51
CA ASP A 354 -9.15 -11.34 -25.22
C ASP A 354 -9.82 -10.09 -25.83
N GLY A 355 -9.06 -9.29 -26.59
CA GLY A 355 -9.55 -8.15 -27.37
C GLY A 355 -9.62 -6.83 -26.60
N LEU A 356 -9.00 -6.73 -25.42
CA LEU A 356 -8.89 -5.47 -24.69
C LEU A 356 -7.86 -4.57 -25.38
N LYS A 357 -8.22 -3.30 -25.59
CA LYS A 357 -7.29 -2.27 -26.03
C LYS A 357 -6.61 -1.66 -24.81
N VAL A 358 -5.29 -1.67 -24.79
CA VAL A 358 -4.48 -1.14 -23.70
C VAL A 358 -3.62 -0.02 -24.28
N ILE A 359 -3.65 1.16 -23.65
CA ILE A 359 -2.82 2.28 -24.03
C ILE A 359 -2.01 2.67 -22.79
N ILE A 360 -0.69 2.69 -22.94
CA ILE A 360 0.23 3.14 -21.90
C ILE A 360 0.67 4.54 -22.30
N LEU A 361 0.47 5.50 -21.38
CA LEU A 361 0.75 6.92 -21.57
C LEU A 361 1.72 7.39 -20.49
N GLN A 362 2.74 8.15 -20.88
CA GLN A 362 3.70 8.77 -19.98
C GLN A 362 3.77 10.27 -20.23
N ASN A 363 3.50 11.05 -19.18
CA ASN A 363 3.71 12.50 -19.21
C ASN A 363 5.11 12.87 -18.66
N LYS A 364 6.03 13.22 -19.56
CA LYS A 364 7.38 13.69 -19.22
C LYS A 364 7.42 15.16 -18.77
N GLY A 365 6.35 15.90 -19.03
CA GLY A 365 6.24 17.31 -18.67
C GLY A 365 6.21 17.54 -17.17
N TYR A 366 6.35 18.80 -16.78
CA TYR A 366 6.16 19.27 -15.39
C TYR A 366 4.77 19.88 -15.17
N THR A 367 3.88 19.75 -16.15
CA THR A 367 2.53 20.33 -16.10
C THR A 367 1.50 19.28 -16.43
N ASN A 368 0.32 19.41 -15.83
CA ASN A 368 -0.83 18.56 -16.12
C ASN A 368 -1.17 18.64 -17.60
N GLN A 369 -1.48 17.49 -18.18
CA GLN A 369 -1.83 17.34 -19.58
C GLN A 369 -3.17 16.60 -19.66
N SER A 370 -4.09 17.09 -20.48
CA SER A 370 -5.31 16.36 -20.81
C SER A 370 -5.13 15.74 -22.19
N VAL A 371 -5.35 14.43 -22.31
CA VAL A 371 -5.24 13.69 -23.58
C VAL A 371 -6.62 13.17 -23.94
N VAL A 372 -7.01 13.38 -25.20
CA VAL A 372 -8.23 12.80 -25.77
C VAL A 372 -7.82 11.60 -26.62
N ILE A 373 -8.34 10.42 -26.27
CA ILE A 373 -8.10 9.18 -27.00
C ILE A 373 -9.34 8.93 -27.87
N ARG A 374 -9.14 8.78 -29.19
CA ARG A 374 -10.22 8.47 -30.13
C ARG A 374 -10.07 7.05 -30.68
N ASP A 375 -11.14 6.26 -30.64
CA ASP A 375 -11.19 4.90 -31.17
C ASP A 375 -12.39 4.73 -32.11
N VAL A 376 -12.15 4.84 -33.42
CA VAL A 376 -13.07 4.69 -34.59
C VAL A 376 -14.37 5.51 -34.53
N ASP A 377 -15.17 5.40 -33.44
CA ASP A 377 -16.42 6.12 -33.15
C ASP A 377 -16.56 6.55 -31.66
N LYS A 378 -15.49 6.47 -30.85
CA LYS A 378 -15.52 6.73 -29.40
C LYS A 378 -14.47 7.75 -28.99
N GLU A 379 -14.77 8.58 -28.00
CA GLU A 379 -13.82 9.51 -27.39
C GLU A 379 -13.70 9.24 -25.89
N TYR A 380 -12.47 9.16 -25.40
CA TYR A 380 -12.13 9.08 -23.98
C TYR A 380 -11.29 10.30 -23.62
N VAL A 381 -11.60 10.97 -22.52
CA VAL A 381 -10.76 12.07 -21.99
C VAL A 381 -10.03 11.54 -20.77
N VAL A 382 -8.70 11.55 -20.83
CA VAL A 382 -7.82 11.14 -19.74
C VAL A 382 -7.03 12.36 -19.29
N ASP A 383 -7.12 12.69 -18.01
CA ASP A 383 -6.32 13.75 -17.44
C ASP A 383 -5.08 13.20 -16.72
N PHE A 384 -3.92 13.70 -17.10
CA PHE A 384 -2.63 13.38 -16.50
C PHE A 384 -2.21 14.48 -15.55
N VAL A 385 -2.03 14.12 -14.29
CA VAL A 385 -1.59 15.04 -13.24
C VAL A 385 -0.21 14.60 -12.76
N PRO A 386 0.88 15.17 -13.31
CA PRO A 386 2.19 14.97 -12.74
C PRO A 386 2.25 15.73 -11.41
N ASP A 387 2.02 15.05 -10.29
CA ASP A 387 2.39 15.59 -8.97
C ASP A 387 3.92 15.48 -8.77
N LYS A 388 4.68 16.26 -9.56
CA LYS A 388 6.14 16.37 -9.43
C LYS A 388 6.55 17.29 -8.27
N SER A 389 5.61 18.01 -7.66
CA SER A 389 5.84 18.86 -6.47
C SER A 389 6.24 18.06 -5.23
N LYS A 390 5.80 16.80 -5.10
CA LYS A 390 6.18 15.91 -3.99
C LYS A 390 7.52 15.19 -4.18
N LEU A 391 8.19 15.37 -5.32
CA LEU A 391 9.45 14.67 -5.66
C LEU A 391 10.71 15.39 -5.16
N GLN A 392 10.62 16.64 -4.70
CA GLN A 392 11.79 17.42 -4.30
C GLN A 392 12.21 17.24 -2.82
N GLU A 393 11.40 16.58 -1.99
CA GLU A 393 11.81 16.27 -0.63
C GLU A 393 12.53 14.92 -0.56
N LYS A 394 13.86 15.01 -0.66
CA LYS A 394 14.77 13.92 -0.29
C LYS A 394 14.53 13.54 1.19
N LYS A 395 13.72 12.50 1.42
CA LYS A 395 13.87 11.42 2.41
C LYS A 395 12.50 10.77 2.62
N ARG A 396 12.39 9.51 2.19
CA ARG A 396 11.23 8.60 2.28
C ARG A 396 10.26 8.68 1.09
N ILE A 397 9.97 7.48 0.59
CA ILE A 397 9.22 7.19 -0.62
C ILE A 397 7.73 7.39 -0.29
N PRO A 398 7.01 8.32 -0.92
CA PRO A 398 5.56 8.30 -0.90
C PRO A 398 5.11 7.04 -1.67
N THR A 399 4.35 6.15 -1.04
CA THR A 399 3.70 5.01 -1.69
C THR A 399 2.57 5.42 -2.65
N ASN A 400 2.37 6.72 -2.86
CA ASN A 400 1.15 7.29 -3.43
C ASN A 400 1.45 8.23 -4.60
N VAL A 401 2.09 7.75 -5.68
CA VAL A 401 2.15 8.52 -6.94
C VAL A 401 2.21 7.56 -8.14
N LEU A 402 1.18 6.75 -8.35
CA LEU A 402 0.85 6.21 -9.68
C LEU A 402 -0.62 5.82 -9.64
N GLU A 403 -1.46 6.63 -10.26
CA GLU A 403 -2.88 6.33 -10.45
C GLU A 403 -3.03 5.31 -11.57
N TRP A 404 -3.71 4.21 -11.26
CA TRP A 404 -4.13 3.22 -12.24
C TRP A 404 -5.56 3.59 -12.66
N SER A 405 -5.74 4.17 -13.83
CA SER A 405 -7.06 4.24 -14.47
C SER A 405 -7.18 3.08 -15.47
N LEU A 406 -7.69 1.94 -15.02
CA LEU A 406 -8.19 0.92 -15.95
C LEU A 406 -9.47 1.48 -16.56
N VAL A 407 -9.46 1.81 -17.85
CA VAL A 407 -10.67 2.24 -18.56
C VAL A 407 -11.30 0.99 -19.18
N ARG A 408 -12.14 0.27 -18.43
CA ARG A 408 -12.93 -0.82 -19.03
C ARG A 408 -14.07 -0.26 -19.87
N ARG A 409 -14.59 -1.10 -20.77
CA ARG A 409 -15.81 -0.82 -21.54
C ARG A 409 -16.96 -0.55 -20.57
N MET A 410 -17.34 0.72 -20.45
CA MET A 410 -18.55 1.12 -19.75
C MET A 410 -19.80 0.71 -20.52
N ASP A 411 -20.58 -0.19 -19.94
CA ASP A 411 -21.96 -0.40 -20.34
C ASP A 411 -22.80 0.68 -19.65
N ILE A 412 -22.83 1.89 -20.25
CA ILE A 412 -23.49 3.10 -19.72
C ILE A 412 -24.98 2.84 -19.40
N ALA A 413 -25.58 1.84 -20.04
CA ALA A 413 -26.95 1.42 -19.79
C ALA A 413 -27.18 0.86 -18.36
N ASN A 414 -26.15 0.32 -17.70
CA ASN A 414 -26.24 -0.33 -16.38
C ASN A 414 -25.41 0.37 -15.29
N ALA A 415 -24.82 1.53 -15.57
CA ALA A 415 -24.02 2.26 -14.60
C ALA A 415 -24.91 2.88 -13.50
N THR A 416 -24.38 2.93 -12.27
CA THR A 416 -24.97 3.71 -11.18
C THR A 416 -24.51 5.16 -11.32
N TYR A 417 -25.44 6.11 -11.26
CA TYR A 417 -25.12 7.53 -11.38
C TYR A 417 -25.20 8.19 -10.00
N PHE A 418 -24.21 9.03 -9.70
CA PHE A 418 -24.17 9.86 -8.50
C PHE A 418 -24.14 11.33 -8.90
N GLN A 419 -25.21 12.07 -8.64
CA GLN A 419 -25.28 13.50 -8.91
C GLN A 419 -24.82 14.27 -7.67
N VAL A 420 -23.68 14.94 -7.78
CA VAL A 420 -23.13 15.79 -6.71
C VAL A 420 -23.89 17.12 -6.69
N ASN A 421 -24.39 17.50 -5.52
CA ASN A 421 -25.09 18.77 -5.30
C ASN A 421 -24.48 19.53 -4.11
N LYS A 422 -23.48 20.36 -4.40
CA LYS A 422 -22.81 21.19 -3.37
C LYS A 422 -23.70 22.25 -2.72
N ASN A 423 -24.84 22.58 -3.33
CA ASN A 423 -25.77 23.58 -2.80
C ASN A 423 -26.72 22.97 -1.75
N LEU A 424 -26.79 21.64 -1.68
CA LEU A 424 -27.50 20.92 -0.63
C LEU A 424 -26.47 20.51 0.42
N THR A 425 -26.36 21.30 1.49
CA THR A 425 -25.40 21.09 2.58
C THR A 425 -26.09 20.54 3.82
N TYR A 426 -25.36 19.75 4.60
CA TYR A 426 -25.81 19.15 5.85
C TYR A 426 -24.87 19.56 6.99
N GLN A 427 -24.48 18.61 7.86
CA GLN A 427 -23.60 18.86 8.99
C GLN A 427 -22.15 19.15 8.59
N GLN A 428 -21.49 19.97 9.42
CA GLN A 428 -20.05 20.14 9.41
C GLN A 428 -19.37 18.99 10.17
N ILE A 429 -18.25 18.51 9.64
CA ILE A 429 -17.48 17.41 10.18
C ILE A 429 -16.48 17.94 11.22
N LEU A 430 -16.58 17.42 12.44
CA LEU A 430 -15.67 17.71 13.55
C LEU A 430 -14.37 16.92 13.43
N GLY A 431 -14.44 15.72 12.84
CA GLY A 431 -13.29 14.90 12.46
C GLY A 431 -13.37 13.43 12.90
N PHE A 432 -12.21 12.76 12.92
CA PHE A 432 -12.08 11.32 13.15
C PHE A 432 -10.90 11.02 14.08
N GLY A 433 -10.95 9.91 14.83
CA GLY A 433 -9.89 9.60 15.80
C GLY A 433 -9.95 8.21 16.39
N GLY A 434 -9.28 8.05 17.53
CA GLY A 434 -9.33 6.84 18.36
C GLY A 434 -9.04 7.14 19.83
N ALA A 435 -9.07 6.14 20.71
CA ALA A 435 -8.83 6.27 22.13
C ALA A 435 -7.39 5.92 22.54
N MET A 436 -6.80 6.78 23.37
CA MET A 436 -5.55 6.55 24.09
C MET A 436 -5.85 5.89 25.44
N THR A 437 -6.23 4.62 25.39
CA THR A 437 -6.39 3.77 26.59
C THR A 437 -5.03 3.40 27.18
N ASP A 438 -5.02 2.88 28.41
CA ASP A 438 -3.79 2.35 29.02
C ASP A 438 -3.21 1.25 28.13
N SER A 439 -4.05 0.35 27.63
CA SER A 439 -3.64 -0.73 26.73
C SER A 439 -3.02 -0.23 25.44
N ALA A 440 -3.61 0.78 24.80
CA ALA A 440 -3.04 1.37 23.60
C ALA A 440 -1.68 2.02 23.88
N ALA A 441 -1.59 2.80 24.96
CA ALA A 441 -0.37 3.50 25.32
C ALA A 441 0.76 2.53 25.73
N ILE A 442 0.44 1.44 26.46
CA ILE A 442 1.39 0.38 26.82
C ILE A 442 1.90 -0.35 25.58
N ASN A 443 1.01 -0.73 24.65
CA ASN A 443 1.40 -1.41 23.42
C ASN A 443 2.30 -0.53 22.56
N ILE A 444 1.97 0.76 22.40
CA ILE A 444 2.85 1.70 21.70
C ILE A 444 4.21 1.72 22.42
N ASN A 445 4.25 1.92 23.74
CA ASN A 445 5.50 1.98 24.49
C ASN A 445 6.30 0.67 24.54
N SER A 446 5.72 -0.47 24.16
CA SER A 446 6.42 -1.75 24.07
C SER A 446 7.34 -1.87 22.85
N LEU A 447 7.19 -0.98 21.87
CA LEU A 447 8.02 -0.89 20.67
C LEU A 447 9.28 -0.05 20.90
N SER A 448 10.24 -0.07 19.98
CA SER A 448 11.36 0.87 19.97
C SER A 448 10.88 2.30 19.72
N GLU A 449 11.65 3.31 20.13
CA GLU A 449 11.29 4.71 19.92
C GLU A 449 11.06 5.05 18.43
N GLU A 450 11.85 4.44 17.54
CA GLU A 450 11.65 4.62 16.10
C GLU A 450 10.30 4.04 15.64
N THR A 451 9.98 2.81 16.05
CA THR A 451 8.74 2.15 15.66
C THR A 451 7.51 2.81 16.30
N GLN A 452 7.63 3.29 17.55
CA GLN A 452 6.64 4.16 18.21
C GLN A 452 6.32 5.39 17.36
N ASN A 453 7.36 6.10 16.91
CA ASN A 453 7.18 7.30 16.08
C ASN A 453 6.57 6.96 14.72
N ARG A 454 6.91 5.82 14.11
CA ARG A 454 6.29 5.35 12.86
C ARG A 454 4.79 5.05 13.06
N LEU A 455 4.41 4.40 14.16
CA LEU A 455 3.02 4.09 14.50
C LEU A 455 2.21 5.38 14.73
N LEU A 456 2.68 6.28 15.61
CA LEU A 456 2.00 7.55 15.86
C LEU A 456 1.93 8.42 14.62
N SER A 457 2.98 8.43 13.79
CA SER A 457 2.95 9.15 12.50
C SER A 457 1.91 8.57 11.56
N ALA A 458 1.69 7.26 11.54
CA ALA A 458 0.66 6.63 10.70
C ALA A 458 -0.74 7.20 11.02
N TYR A 459 -1.04 7.47 12.29
CA TYR A 459 -2.32 8.09 12.68
C TYR A 459 -2.36 9.60 12.51
N PHE A 460 -1.39 10.33 13.06
CA PHE A 460 -1.55 11.76 13.30
C PHE A 460 -0.81 12.66 12.31
N SER A 461 0.23 12.16 11.63
CA SER A 461 1.05 13.00 10.75
C SER A 461 0.36 13.34 9.42
N PRO A 462 0.80 14.43 8.74
CA PRO A 462 0.39 14.76 7.38
C PRO A 462 0.72 13.69 6.34
N GLU A 463 1.66 12.79 6.62
CA GLU A 463 1.99 11.65 5.76
C GLU A 463 1.14 10.41 6.09
N GLY A 464 0.56 10.38 7.30
CA GLY A 464 -0.39 9.37 7.77
C GLY A 464 -1.83 9.68 7.40
N ILE A 465 -2.77 9.25 8.25
CA ILE A 465 -4.23 9.38 8.03
C ILE A 465 -4.85 10.60 8.75
N THR A 466 -4.02 11.47 9.34
CA THR A 466 -4.40 12.78 9.89
C THR A 466 -5.58 12.74 10.85
N TYR A 467 -5.56 11.85 11.83
CA TYR A 467 -6.50 11.85 12.95
C TYR A 467 -6.54 13.21 13.65
N SER A 468 -7.74 13.62 14.03
CA SER A 468 -8.04 14.90 14.66
C SER A 468 -8.67 14.77 16.04
N PHE A 469 -9.05 13.57 16.47
CA PHE A 469 -9.59 13.28 17.80
C PHE A 469 -8.70 12.31 18.57
N ILE A 470 -8.63 12.50 19.89
CA ILE A 470 -8.16 11.49 20.85
C ILE A 470 -9.15 11.42 22.01
N ARG A 471 -9.73 10.25 22.26
CA ARG A 471 -10.50 9.96 23.49
C ARG A 471 -9.54 9.52 24.59
N VAL A 472 -9.66 10.07 25.79
CA VAL A 472 -8.77 9.76 26.93
C VAL A 472 -9.60 9.31 28.13
N PRO A 473 -9.50 8.03 28.53
CA PRO A 473 -10.12 7.56 29.76
C PRO A 473 -9.64 8.32 30.99
N MET A 474 -10.56 8.69 31.88
CA MET A 474 -10.28 9.23 33.20
C MET A 474 -10.21 8.06 34.20
N GLY A 475 -9.01 7.71 34.63
CA GLY A 475 -8.74 6.54 35.47
C GLY A 475 -8.79 5.22 34.70
N GLY A 476 -8.99 4.12 35.42
CA GLY A 476 -9.02 2.78 34.85
C GLY A 476 -10.29 2.50 34.04
N ALA A 477 -10.09 1.84 32.90
CA ALA A 477 -11.11 1.29 32.03
C ALA A 477 -11.01 -0.25 32.01
N ASP A 478 -11.83 -0.93 31.22
CA ASP A 478 -11.62 -2.35 30.92
C ASP A 478 -10.27 -2.58 30.18
N PHE A 479 -9.93 -1.70 29.24
CA PHE A 479 -8.60 -1.62 28.59
C PHE A 479 -7.55 -0.92 29.46
N SER A 480 -7.41 -1.48 30.67
CA SER A 480 -6.35 -1.22 31.64
C SER A 480 -5.76 -2.55 32.11
N THR A 481 -4.62 -2.50 32.81
CA THR A 481 -3.99 -3.71 33.38
C THR A 481 -4.62 -4.15 34.70
N HIS A 482 -5.37 -3.27 35.35
CA HIS A 482 -6.09 -3.50 36.59
C HIS A 482 -7.19 -2.45 36.80
N TYR A 483 -8.06 -2.68 37.78
CA TYR A 483 -9.07 -1.71 38.24
C TYR A 483 -8.43 -0.65 39.14
N TYR A 484 -8.61 0.64 38.83
CA TYR A 484 -8.15 1.75 39.67
C TYR A 484 -8.96 3.04 39.44
N ALA A 485 -8.93 3.94 40.42
CA ALA A 485 -9.32 5.34 40.29
C ALA A 485 -8.19 6.25 40.85
N TYR A 486 -8.28 7.56 40.61
CA TYR A 486 -7.25 8.51 41.07
C TYR A 486 -7.32 8.83 42.56
N ASP A 487 -8.40 8.44 43.25
CA ASP A 487 -8.57 8.63 44.68
C ASP A 487 -9.22 7.41 45.36
N ASP A 488 -8.46 6.32 45.45
CA ASP A 488 -8.91 5.08 46.08
C ASP A 488 -8.76 5.08 47.62
N VAL A 489 -8.33 6.20 48.23
CA VAL A 489 -8.27 6.28 49.70
C VAL A 489 -9.66 6.47 50.29
N LEU A 490 -10.03 5.54 51.16
CA LEU A 490 -11.39 5.42 51.67
C LEU A 490 -11.85 6.67 52.45
N ASN A 491 -12.97 7.24 52.03
CA ASN A 491 -13.60 8.43 52.60
C ASN A 491 -12.76 9.71 52.52
N ASP A 492 -11.91 9.88 51.50
CA ASP A 492 -11.22 11.15 51.25
C ASP A 492 -12.21 12.23 50.73
N SER A 493 -12.98 12.80 51.64
CA SER A 493 -13.96 13.85 51.33
C SER A 493 -13.35 15.17 50.83
N THR A 494 -12.02 15.27 50.76
CA THR A 494 -11.27 16.46 50.34
C THR A 494 -10.51 16.26 49.03
N LEU A 495 -10.49 15.03 48.50
CA LEU A 495 -9.63 14.62 47.39
C LEU A 495 -8.15 14.92 47.66
N GLU A 496 -7.69 14.96 48.92
CA GLU A 496 -6.29 15.25 49.29
C GLU A 496 -5.32 14.24 48.68
N HIS A 497 -5.79 13.02 48.42
CA HIS A 497 -5.00 11.91 47.89
C HIS A 497 -5.27 11.62 46.41
N PHE A 498 -6.07 12.47 45.75
CA PHE A 498 -6.19 12.45 44.29
C PHE A 498 -4.82 12.58 43.63
N ASN A 499 -4.47 11.63 42.76
CA ASN A 499 -3.27 11.72 41.93
C ASN A 499 -3.43 10.91 40.64
N LEU A 500 -2.88 11.43 39.54
CA LEU A 500 -2.68 10.64 38.33
C LEU A 500 -1.72 9.46 38.60
N THR A 501 -1.85 8.38 37.84
CA THR A 501 -1.07 7.16 38.07
C THR A 501 0.10 7.01 37.10
N GLU A 502 0.87 5.92 37.25
CA GLU A 502 1.96 5.61 36.33
C GLU A 502 1.45 5.45 34.89
N GLU A 503 0.22 4.97 34.70
CA GLU A 503 -0.43 4.86 33.40
C GLU A 503 -0.52 6.21 32.66
N ASP A 504 -0.87 7.28 33.37
CA ASP A 504 -0.95 8.62 32.80
C ASP A 504 0.44 9.18 32.48
N TYR A 505 1.33 9.19 33.48
CA TYR A 505 2.63 9.86 33.37
C TYR A 505 3.62 9.13 32.45
N LEU A 506 3.61 7.80 32.43
CA LEU A 506 4.57 7.01 31.66
C LEU A 506 4.07 6.68 30.25
N PHE A 507 2.75 6.57 30.07
CA PHE A 507 2.18 6.07 28.81
C PHE A 507 1.25 7.09 28.13
N LYS A 508 0.11 7.47 28.73
CA LYS A 508 -0.91 8.27 28.02
C LYS A 508 -0.40 9.67 27.66
N ILE A 509 0.06 10.45 28.65
CA ILE A 509 0.50 11.84 28.44
C ILE A 509 1.67 11.93 27.45
N PRO A 510 2.75 11.13 27.56
CA PRO A 510 3.84 11.16 26.59
C PRO A 510 3.40 10.80 25.16
N ASN A 511 2.49 9.85 24.97
CA ASN A 511 1.97 9.51 23.65
C ASN A 511 1.08 10.62 23.07
N ILE A 512 0.23 11.23 23.90
CA ILE A 512 -0.63 12.35 23.48
C ILE A 512 0.23 13.54 23.03
N LYS A 513 1.25 13.93 23.80
CA LYS A 513 2.14 15.04 23.43
C LYS A 513 2.91 14.75 22.13
N ARG A 514 3.33 13.50 21.92
CA ARG A 514 3.93 13.07 20.65
C ARG A 514 2.93 13.17 19.49
N ALA A 515 1.70 12.69 19.66
CA ALA A 515 0.64 12.83 18.66
C ALA A 515 0.37 14.30 18.31
N GLN A 516 0.26 15.18 19.32
CA GLN A 516 0.11 16.62 19.12
C GLN A 516 1.28 17.22 18.33
N SER A 517 2.51 16.81 18.62
CA SER A 517 3.70 17.31 17.92
C SER A 517 3.81 16.86 16.46
N LEU A 518 3.22 15.70 16.13
CA LEU A 518 3.23 15.13 14.78
C LEU A 518 2.09 15.67 13.91
N SER A 519 1.01 16.14 14.52
CA SER A 519 -0.18 16.58 13.79
C SER A 519 -0.03 17.99 13.22
N ASN A 520 -0.56 18.19 12.01
CA ASN A 520 -0.74 19.52 11.42
C ASN A 520 -2.13 20.10 11.69
N VAL A 521 -3.01 19.36 12.37
CA VAL A 521 -4.32 19.83 12.81
C VAL A 521 -4.33 19.92 14.33
N GLN A 522 -5.10 20.86 14.87
CA GLN A 522 -5.30 20.92 16.31
C GLN A 522 -6.11 19.70 16.76
N LEU A 523 -5.47 18.81 17.52
CA LEU A 523 -6.12 17.62 18.06
C LEU A 523 -7.19 18.01 19.09
N LYS A 524 -8.40 17.50 18.90
CA LYS A 524 -9.51 17.60 19.86
C LYS A 524 -9.43 16.42 20.82
N LEU A 525 -9.05 16.69 22.07
CA LEU A 525 -9.01 15.67 23.10
C LEU A 525 -10.34 15.71 23.86
N PHE A 526 -10.95 14.57 24.15
CA PHE A 526 -12.08 14.52 25.07
C PHE A 526 -11.95 13.39 26.08
N THR A 527 -12.55 13.58 27.25
CA THR A 527 -12.43 12.63 28.36
C THR A 527 -13.78 12.12 28.85
N THR A 528 -13.74 10.96 29.51
CA THR A 528 -14.89 10.32 30.14
C THR A 528 -14.40 9.39 31.23
N ALA A 529 -15.20 9.21 32.27
CA ALA A 529 -14.93 8.27 33.35
C ALA A 529 -15.77 7.01 33.19
N TRP A 530 -15.16 5.84 33.40
CA TRP A 530 -15.90 4.58 33.50
C TRP A 530 -16.51 4.41 34.88
N SER A 531 -15.85 4.90 35.93
CA SER A 531 -16.32 4.73 37.30
C SER A 531 -15.71 5.79 38.22
N ALA A 532 -16.49 6.22 39.21
CA ALA A 532 -15.96 6.86 40.42
C ALA A 532 -15.24 5.84 41.32
N PRO A 533 -14.43 6.28 42.31
CA PRO A 533 -13.89 5.40 43.34
C PRO A 533 -14.97 4.59 44.06
N ASP A 534 -14.65 3.35 44.44
CA ASP A 534 -15.64 2.41 45.01
C ASP A 534 -16.31 2.93 46.29
N TRP A 535 -15.56 3.68 47.11
CA TRP A 535 -16.10 4.24 48.35
C TRP A 535 -17.17 5.33 48.08
N MET A 536 -17.16 5.94 46.88
CA MET A 536 -18.19 6.89 46.44
C MET A 536 -19.46 6.22 45.89
N LYS A 537 -19.43 4.91 45.63
CA LYS A 537 -20.49 4.19 44.93
C LYS A 537 -21.35 3.34 45.87
N ASN A 538 -22.60 3.16 45.50
CA ASN A 538 -23.41 2.03 45.93
C ASN A 538 -23.15 0.88 44.96
N ILE A 539 -22.50 -0.19 45.43
CA ILE A 539 -22.22 -1.38 44.61
C ILE A 539 -23.14 -2.49 45.12
N GLN A 540 -24.05 -2.94 44.27
CA GLN A 540 -24.97 -4.02 44.58
C GLN A 540 -24.30 -5.38 44.38
N ALA A 541 -24.81 -6.42 45.05
CA ALA A 541 -24.24 -7.77 45.00
C ALA A 541 -24.33 -8.42 43.60
N ASP A 542 -25.20 -7.90 42.73
CA ASP A 542 -25.37 -8.31 41.34
C ASP A 542 -24.52 -7.49 40.35
N GLY A 543 -23.66 -6.60 40.84
CA GLY A 543 -22.73 -5.80 40.04
C GLY A 543 -23.30 -4.46 39.56
N MET A 544 -24.59 -4.18 39.76
CA MET A 544 -25.13 -2.85 39.48
C MET A 544 -24.48 -1.82 40.41
N SER A 545 -24.12 -0.66 39.86
CA SER A 545 -23.52 0.40 40.68
C SER A 545 -24.01 1.79 40.31
N SER A 546 -24.04 2.69 41.28
CA SER A 546 -24.41 4.10 41.08
C SER A 546 -23.69 5.00 42.06
N LEU A 547 -23.53 6.27 41.70
CA LEU A 547 -22.94 7.27 42.59
C LEU A 547 -23.86 7.54 43.79
N LYS A 548 -23.31 7.60 45.00
CA LYS A 548 -24.08 8.00 46.18
C LYS A 548 -24.40 9.50 46.11
N PRO A 549 -25.65 9.93 46.36
CA PRO A 549 -26.06 11.34 46.31
C PRO A 549 -25.18 12.29 47.13
N GLU A 550 -24.68 11.86 48.29
CA GLU A 550 -23.79 12.67 49.13
C GLU A 550 -22.44 13.02 48.48
N TYR A 551 -22.02 12.31 47.43
CA TYR A 551 -20.77 12.55 46.71
C TYR A 551 -20.94 13.25 45.36
N TYR A 552 -22.14 13.71 45.02
CA TYR A 552 -22.39 14.38 43.73
C TYR A 552 -21.48 15.58 43.50
N GLN A 553 -21.32 16.45 44.51
CA GLN A 553 -20.41 17.59 44.39
C GLN A 553 -18.94 17.14 44.31
N LEU A 554 -18.55 16.19 45.15
CA LEU A 554 -17.18 15.70 45.20
C LEU A 554 -16.74 15.03 43.89
N TRP A 555 -17.67 14.36 43.20
CA TRP A 555 -17.44 13.80 41.88
C TRP A 555 -17.27 14.89 40.80
N ALA A 556 -17.98 16.01 40.89
CA ALA A 556 -17.73 17.16 40.02
C ALA A 556 -16.36 17.81 40.30
N ASP A 557 -15.96 17.88 41.58
CA ASP A 557 -14.64 18.38 41.98
C ASP A 557 -13.51 17.45 41.48
N TYR A 558 -13.77 16.13 41.40
CA TYR A 558 -12.85 15.13 40.84
C TYR A 558 -12.56 15.37 39.35
N TYR A 559 -13.59 15.72 38.56
CA TYR A 559 -13.41 16.10 37.15
C TYR A 559 -12.48 17.31 37.00
N VAL A 560 -12.65 18.33 37.86
CA VAL A 560 -11.76 19.51 37.85
C VAL A 560 -10.33 19.14 38.23
N LYS A 561 -10.14 18.29 39.25
CA LYS A 561 -8.78 17.82 39.61
C LYS A 561 -8.09 17.08 38.47
N PHE A 562 -8.82 16.25 37.72
CA PHE A 562 -8.28 15.59 36.54
C PHE A 562 -7.87 16.59 35.45
N LEU A 563 -8.76 17.55 35.13
CA LEU A 563 -8.48 18.57 34.13
C LEU A 563 -7.26 19.42 34.52
N ASP A 564 -7.20 19.87 35.78
CA ASP A 564 -6.07 20.64 36.31
C ASP A 564 -4.76 19.85 36.18
N ALA A 565 -4.75 18.57 36.56
CA ALA A 565 -3.56 17.73 36.49
C ALA A 565 -3.05 17.52 35.05
N TYR A 566 -3.95 17.38 34.07
CA TYR A 566 -3.56 17.28 32.65
C TYR A 566 -3.10 18.63 32.07
N VAL A 567 -3.70 19.74 32.52
CA VAL A 567 -3.26 21.10 32.16
C VAL A 567 -1.86 21.40 32.69
N GLU A 568 -1.50 20.93 33.89
CA GLU A 568 -0.14 21.02 34.43
C GLU A 568 0.90 20.34 33.52
N GLU A 569 0.47 19.35 32.74
CA GLU A 569 1.27 18.63 31.75
C GLU A 569 1.13 19.17 30.32
N ASP A 570 0.55 20.36 30.13
CA ASP A 570 0.32 21.02 28.82
C ASP A 570 -0.60 20.20 27.88
N VAL A 571 -1.54 19.45 28.46
CA VAL A 571 -2.55 18.68 27.73
C VAL A 571 -3.94 19.25 28.01
N HIS A 572 -4.52 19.88 27.01
CA HIS A 572 -5.83 20.53 27.11
C HIS A 572 -6.92 19.70 26.43
N PHE A 573 -8.08 19.63 27.08
CA PHE A 573 -9.27 18.97 26.54
C PHE A 573 -10.14 19.95 25.75
N TRP A 574 -10.72 19.45 24.66
CA TRP A 574 -11.77 20.09 23.87
C TRP A 574 -13.17 19.83 24.44
N GLY A 575 -13.39 18.64 25.03
CA GLY A 575 -14.70 18.29 25.57
C GLY A 575 -14.67 17.13 26.56
N LEU A 576 -15.85 16.76 27.07
CA LEU A 576 -16.02 15.62 27.97
C LEU A 576 -17.41 15.01 27.89
N THR A 577 -17.56 13.80 28.43
CA THR A 577 -18.87 13.19 28.71
C THR A 577 -19.04 12.97 30.23
N PRO A 578 -20.28 13.03 30.76
CA PRO A 578 -20.55 12.80 32.18
C PRO A 578 -20.19 11.40 32.70
N GLN A 579 -20.22 10.39 31.83
CA GLN A 579 -20.06 8.99 32.18
C GLN A 579 -19.97 8.16 30.90
N ASN A 580 -19.03 7.21 30.82
CA ASN A 580 -19.01 6.18 29.79
C ASN A 580 -20.10 5.14 30.05
N GLU A 581 -20.94 4.86 29.06
CA GLU A 581 -22.01 3.85 29.09
C GLU A 581 -22.84 3.86 30.38
N PRO A 582 -23.51 4.98 30.72
CA PRO A 582 -24.30 5.10 31.94
C PRO A 582 -25.40 4.04 32.09
N SER A 583 -25.89 3.46 30.98
CA SER A 583 -26.85 2.35 31.05
C SER A 583 -26.20 1.04 31.53
N HIS A 584 -24.92 0.82 31.19
CA HIS A 584 -24.20 -0.42 31.47
C HIS A 584 -24.01 -0.66 32.98
N GLY A 585 -23.76 0.39 33.75
CA GLY A 585 -23.68 0.31 35.23
C GLY A 585 -25.00 -0.10 35.92
N SER A 586 -26.11 -0.08 35.18
CA SER A 586 -27.43 -0.53 35.64
C SER A 586 -27.80 -1.95 35.17
N LEU A 587 -26.89 -2.67 34.51
CA LEU A 587 -27.11 -4.05 34.07
C LEU A 587 -26.65 -5.07 35.13
N LEU A 588 -27.31 -6.22 35.14
CA LEU A 588 -26.92 -7.37 35.98
C LEU A 588 -25.58 -7.95 35.50
N TYR A 589 -24.69 -8.26 36.44
CA TYR A 589 -23.37 -8.84 36.23
C TYR A 589 -22.43 -7.99 35.38
N ASN A 590 -22.08 -6.80 35.89
CA ASN A 590 -21.06 -5.95 35.28
C ASN A 590 -19.64 -6.48 35.55
N GLY A 591 -18.88 -6.73 34.49
CA GLY A 591 -17.58 -7.39 34.55
C GLY A 591 -16.36 -6.45 34.65
N PHE A 592 -16.57 -5.14 34.52
CA PHE A 592 -15.49 -4.14 34.47
C PHE A 592 -15.92 -2.77 35.05
N ASN A 593 -15.01 -1.78 35.00
CA ASN A 593 -15.25 -0.42 35.49
C ASN A 593 -16.55 0.14 34.93
N SER A 594 -17.48 0.51 35.81
CA SER A 594 -18.79 0.99 35.41
C SER A 594 -19.44 1.80 36.52
N MET A 595 -20.29 2.75 36.15
CA MET A 595 -21.15 3.48 37.07
C MET A 595 -22.45 3.87 36.38
N GLY A 596 -23.57 3.42 36.95
CA GLY A 596 -24.90 3.55 36.37
C GLY A 596 -25.55 4.89 36.68
N TRP A 597 -26.23 5.43 35.68
CA TRP A 597 -27.09 6.61 35.79
C TRP A 597 -28.40 6.35 35.07
N THR A 598 -29.51 6.93 35.53
CA THR A 598 -30.66 7.19 34.65
C THR A 598 -30.46 8.52 33.92
N ALA A 599 -31.22 8.76 32.85
CA ALA A 599 -31.21 10.04 32.16
C ALA A 599 -31.56 11.21 33.10
N GLU A 600 -32.50 11.03 34.04
CA GLU A 600 -32.83 12.02 35.05
C GLU A 600 -31.69 12.26 36.04
N GLN A 601 -31.01 11.21 36.49
CA GLN A 601 -29.87 11.38 37.40
C GLN A 601 -28.69 12.08 36.71
N GLN A 602 -28.41 11.72 35.44
CA GLN A 602 -27.41 12.42 34.63
C GLN A 602 -27.78 13.89 34.48
N MET A 603 -29.05 14.21 34.19
CA MET A 603 -29.55 15.58 34.14
C MET A 603 -29.33 16.34 35.45
N GLU A 604 -29.79 15.77 36.56
CA GLU A 604 -29.74 16.39 37.89
C GLU A 604 -28.30 16.68 38.31
N TRP A 605 -27.39 15.73 38.11
CA TRP A 605 -25.99 15.89 38.47
C TRP A 605 -25.25 16.88 37.56
N VAL A 606 -25.49 16.82 36.25
CA VAL A 606 -24.87 17.76 35.30
C VAL A 606 -25.28 19.19 35.61
N VAL A 607 -26.59 19.44 35.78
CA VAL A 607 -27.13 20.79 36.04
C VAL A 607 -26.79 21.26 37.45
N GLY A 608 -26.90 20.39 38.45
CA GLY A 608 -26.74 20.75 39.86
C GLY A 608 -25.29 20.81 40.33
N ASN A 609 -24.37 20.07 39.70
CA ASN A 609 -23.02 19.88 40.21
C ASN A 609 -21.95 20.08 39.12
N LEU A 610 -21.95 19.29 38.05
CA LEU A 610 -20.83 19.30 37.09
C LEU A 610 -20.67 20.65 36.40
N ALA A 611 -21.70 21.16 35.72
CA ALA A 611 -21.60 22.39 34.94
C ALA A 611 -21.25 23.62 35.79
N PRO A 612 -21.90 23.88 36.95
CA PRO A 612 -21.48 24.98 37.83
C PRO A 612 -20.04 24.84 38.34
N THR A 613 -19.56 23.62 38.54
CA THR A 613 -18.19 23.35 39.01
C THR A 613 -17.17 23.61 37.89
N LEU A 614 -17.46 23.21 36.66
CA LEU A 614 -16.63 23.53 35.49
C LEU A 614 -16.57 25.05 35.26
N GLU A 615 -17.71 25.74 35.27
CA GLU A 615 -17.78 27.20 35.10
C GLU A 615 -16.95 27.94 36.16
N LYS A 616 -17.12 27.57 37.43
CA LYS A 616 -16.39 28.18 38.55
C LYS A 616 -14.86 28.04 38.42
N ASN A 617 -14.38 26.96 37.80
CA ASN A 617 -12.97 26.66 37.65
C ASN A 617 -12.42 27.02 36.26
N GLY A 618 -13.19 27.73 35.42
CA GLY A 618 -12.71 28.23 34.13
C GLY A 618 -12.78 27.22 32.97
N TYR A 619 -13.54 26.14 33.14
CA TYR A 619 -13.76 25.09 32.13
C TYR A 619 -15.12 25.21 31.44
N SER A 620 -15.71 26.41 31.40
CA SER A 620 -17.01 26.67 30.74
C SER A 620 -16.99 26.47 29.23
N ASP A 621 -15.80 26.51 28.62
CA ASP A 621 -15.62 26.44 27.16
C ASP A 621 -15.46 24.98 26.66
N LEU A 622 -15.48 23.99 27.56
CA LEU A 622 -15.44 22.57 27.19
C LEU A 622 -16.77 22.14 26.57
N GLU A 623 -16.68 21.39 25.48
CA GLU A 623 -17.86 20.80 24.84
C GLU A 623 -18.41 19.66 25.70
N LEU A 624 -19.63 19.84 26.23
CA LEU A 624 -20.31 18.84 27.04
C LEU A 624 -21.16 17.93 26.13
N MET A 625 -20.81 16.65 26.09
CA MET A 625 -21.51 15.62 25.32
C MET A 625 -22.27 14.69 26.26
N VAL A 626 -23.59 14.59 26.10
CA VAL A 626 -24.44 13.72 26.93
C VAL A 626 -24.58 12.32 26.31
N LEU A 627 -25.23 11.39 27.04
CA LEU A 627 -25.37 9.96 26.69
C LEU A 627 -24.06 9.15 26.80
N ASP A 628 -23.18 9.17 25.79
CA ASP A 628 -21.96 8.35 25.67
C ASP A 628 -22.24 6.85 25.82
N ASP A 629 -23.24 6.39 25.06
CA ASP A 629 -23.79 5.03 25.12
C ASP A 629 -24.40 4.63 23.77
N GLN A 630 -24.95 3.42 23.69
CA GLN A 630 -25.47 2.83 22.46
C GLN A 630 -26.60 3.65 21.81
N ARG A 631 -26.67 3.64 20.47
CA ARG A 631 -27.78 4.23 19.69
C ARG A 631 -29.17 3.71 20.11
N LEU A 632 -29.24 2.52 20.71
CA LEU A 632 -30.47 1.95 21.27
C LEU A 632 -31.13 2.85 22.31
N PHE A 633 -30.34 3.58 23.12
CA PHE A 633 -30.85 4.45 24.18
C PHE A 633 -31.04 5.90 23.72
N LEU A 634 -30.63 6.23 22.50
CA LEU A 634 -30.48 7.60 22.01
C LEU A 634 -31.74 8.45 22.18
N THR A 635 -32.87 8.03 21.60
CA THR A 635 -34.09 8.87 21.56
C THR A 635 -34.66 9.11 22.96
N ASP A 636 -34.84 8.06 23.75
CA ASP A 636 -35.48 8.15 25.06
C ASP A 636 -34.62 8.91 26.07
N TRP A 637 -33.30 8.74 26.01
CA TRP A 637 -32.36 9.41 26.89
C TRP A 637 -32.27 10.91 26.56
N VAL A 638 -32.12 11.25 25.28
CA VAL A 638 -32.04 12.65 24.82
C VAL A 638 -33.35 13.39 25.07
N ASP A 639 -34.49 12.78 24.77
CA ASP A 639 -35.82 13.35 25.06
C ASP A 639 -36.03 13.61 26.55
N THR A 640 -35.42 12.81 27.41
CA THR A 640 -35.52 12.98 28.87
C THR A 640 -34.64 14.13 29.35
N LEU A 641 -33.39 14.21 28.88
CA LEU A 641 -32.47 15.29 29.20
C LEU A 641 -33.00 16.64 28.71
N PHE A 642 -33.26 16.77 27.41
CA PHE A 642 -33.49 18.08 26.78
C PHE A 642 -34.90 18.65 26.97
N LYS A 643 -35.80 17.93 27.65
CA LYS A 643 -37.00 18.54 28.27
C LYS A 643 -36.64 19.60 29.32
N ASN A 644 -35.47 19.48 29.95
CA ASN A 644 -34.94 20.50 30.84
C ASN A 644 -34.15 21.53 30.01
N GLU A 645 -34.62 22.79 30.01
CA GLU A 645 -34.02 23.87 29.22
C GLU A 645 -32.56 24.14 29.62
N THR A 646 -32.19 23.95 30.88
CA THR A 646 -30.84 24.22 31.37
C THR A 646 -29.83 23.24 30.78
N ILE A 647 -30.08 21.92 30.87
CA ILE A 647 -29.15 20.94 30.27
C ILE A 647 -29.16 21.01 28.74
N ASN A 648 -30.30 21.34 28.13
CA ASN A 648 -30.35 21.58 26.68
C ASN A 648 -29.46 22.75 26.28
N GLN A 649 -29.35 23.81 27.09
CA GLN A 649 -28.42 24.92 26.82
C GLN A 649 -26.96 24.56 27.12
N LEU A 650 -26.71 23.75 28.15
CA LEU A 650 -25.35 23.35 28.56
C LEU A 650 -24.72 22.31 27.63
N ALA A 651 -25.51 21.38 27.09
CA ALA A 651 -25.00 20.32 26.22
C ALA A 651 -24.75 20.84 24.81
N SER A 652 -23.56 20.55 24.29
CA SER A 652 -23.16 20.88 22.92
C SER A 652 -23.52 19.80 21.92
N GLY A 653 -23.56 18.55 22.37
CA GLY A 653 -23.83 17.40 21.51
C GLY A 653 -24.19 16.13 22.27
N VAL A 654 -24.36 15.05 21.51
CA VAL A 654 -24.70 13.71 22.02
C VAL A 654 -23.64 12.72 21.55
N ALA A 655 -23.05 12.00 22.50
CA ALA A 655 -22.05 10.96 22.28
C ALA A 655 -22.73 9.58 22.14
N ILE A 656 -22.30 8.79 21.15
CA ILE A 656 -22.98 7.55 20.72
C ILE A 656 -21.96 6.42 20.49
N HIS A 657 -22.30 5.19 20.88
CA HIS A 657 -21.50 3.99 20.67
C HIS A 657 -22.12 3.06 19.59
N TRP A 658 -21.27 2.28 18.92
CA TRP A 658 -21.65 1.47 17.74
C TRP A 658 -22.11 0.02 18.02
N TYR A 659 -21.75 -0.56 19.17
CA TYR A 659 -21.81 -2.02 19.40
C TYR A 659 -23.20 -2.65 19.26
N MET A 660 -24.26 -1.87 19.47
CA MET A 660 -25.65 -2.33 19.37
C MET A 660 -26.42 -1.72 18.18
N ASP A 661 -25.74 -1.18 17.18
CA ASP A 661 -26.39 -0.55 16.02
C ASP A 661 -27.31 -1.49 15.24
N ALA A 662 -27.00 -2.80 15.23
CA ALA A 662 -27.88 -3.82 14.64
C ALA A 662 -29.25 -3.95 15.33
N TYR A 663 -29.41 -3.43 16.54
CA TYR A 663 -30.65 -3.48 17.33
C TYR A 663 -31.41 -2.15 17.35
N SER A 664 -30.91 -1.11 16.68
CA SER A 664 -31.52 0.23 16.67
C SER A 664 -31.57 0.80 15.25
N SER A 665 -32.64 1.56 14.94
CA SER A 665 -32.76 2.19 13.63
C SER A 665 -31.81 3.37 13.51
N VAL A 666 -31.10 3.48 12.39
CA VAL A 666 -30.28 4.65 12.06
C VAL A 666 -31.10 5.96 12.03
N ASN A 667 -32.39 5.90 11.68
CA ASN A 667 -33.30 7.05 11.66
C ASN A 667 -33.52 7.70 13.04
N ASN A 668 -33.12 7.03 14.13
CA ASN A 668 -33.11 7.65 15.46
C ASN A 668 -32.15 8.86 15.49
N LEU A 669 -31.07 8.84 14.70
CA LEU A 669 -30.16 9.97 14.55
C LEU A 669 -30.86 11.16 13.90
N ASP A 670 -31.61 10.93 12.81
CA ASP A 670 -32.41 11.98 12.17
C ASP A 670 -33.46 12.54 13.13
N THR A 671 -34.14 11.67 13.88
CA THR A 671 -35.17 12.07 14.85
C THR A 671 -34.60 13.02 15.91
N VAL A 672 -33.43 12.69 16.46
CA VAL A 672 -32.76 13.56 17.43
C VAL A 672 -32.29 14.86 16.79
N HIS A 673 -31.70 14.81 15.59
CA HIS A 673 -31.26 16.02 14.90
C HIS A 673 -32.43 16.95 14.55
N GLU A 674 -33.56 16.43 14.07
CA GLU A 674 -34.75 17.21 13.78
C GLU A 674 -35.34 17.86 15.04
N ALA A 675 -35.30 17.18 16.18
CA ALA A 675 -35.75 17.71 17.46
C ALA A 675 -34.79 18.74 18.05
N PHE A 676 -33.48 18.55 17.88
CA PHE A 676 -32.41 19.35 18.48
C PHE A 676 -31.29 19.67 17.46
N PRO A 677 -31.57 20.51 16.45
CA PRO A 677 -30.68 20.70 15.30
C PRO A 677 -29.40 21.47 15.61
N ASP A 678 -29.33 22.14 16.76
CA ASP A 678 -28.14 22.83 17.26
C ASP A 678 -27.16 21.88 17.97
N LYS A 679 -27.54 20.61 18.19
CA LYS A 679 -26.70 19.60 18.84
C LYS A 679 -25.98 18.74 17.81
N PHE A 680 -24.66 18.63 17.94
CA PHE A 680 -23.92 17.69 17.11
C PHE A 680 -24.09 16.25 17.61
N LEU A 681 -24.06 15.29 16.69
CA LEU A 681 -24.02 13.86 17.00
C LEU A 681 -22.60 13.35 16.73
N LEU A 682 -21.98 12.69 17.71
CA LEU A 682 -20.62 12.16 17.58
C LEU A 682 -20.60 10.70 17.99
N TYR A 683 -20.13 9.82 17.11
CA TYR A 683 -19.81 8.46 17.51
C TYR A 683 -18.47 8.50 18.26
N THR A 684 -18.50 8.28 19.57
CA THR A 684 -17.35 8.46 20.47
C THR A 684 -16.57 7.18 20.71
N GLU A 685 -17.14 6.02 20.35
CA GLU A 685 -16.51 4.72 20.55
C GLU A 685 -17.08 3.65 19.61
N ALA A 686 -16.19 2.85 19.04
CA ALA A 686 -16.54 1.69 18.23
C ALA A 686 -15.39 0.69 18.10
N SER A 687 -15.72 -0.60 18.15
CA SER A 687 -14.81 -1.71 17.82
C SER A 687 -15.57 -2.90 17.25
N ASN A 688 -14.89 -3.71 16.43
CA ASN A 688 -15.43 -4.99 15.99
C ASN A 688 -15.43 -5.99 17.16
N LEU A 689 -16.62 -6.35 17.62
CA LEU A 689 -16.81 -7.45 18.57
C LEU A 689 -16.51 -8.81 17.93
N HIS A 690 -16.24 -9.81 18.76
CA HIS A 690 -16.05 -11.19 18.34
C HIS A 690 -16.97 -12.14 19.13
N SER A 691 -17.31 -13.28 18.55
CA SER A 691 -17.97 -14.34 19.31
C SER A 691 -16.96 -15.12 20.16
N SER A 692 -17.42 -15.85 21.19
CA SER A 692 -16.55 -16.71 22.02
C SER A 692 -15.84 -17.84 21.26
N ARG A 693 -16.13 -18.02 19.96
CA ARG A 693 -15.52 -19.02 19.08
C ARG A 693 -14.49 -18.43 18.13
N GLU A 694 -14.36 -17.11 18.09
CA GLU A 694 -13.47 -16.38 17.20
C GLU A 694 -12.35 -15.73 18.03
N ALA A 695 -11.17 -15.61 17.44
CA ALA A 695 -10.10 -14.83 18.04
C ALA A 695 -10.50 -13.35 18.08
N PRO A 696 -10.12 -12.61 19.14
CA PRO A 696 -10.37 -11.18 19.23
C PRO A 696 -9.74 -10.44 18.05
N VAL A 697 -8.47 -10.73 17.75
CA VAL A 697 -7.73 -10.16 16.62
C VAL A 697 -7.81 -11.08 15.40
N PHE A 698 -8.10 -10.50 14.23
CA PHE A 698 -8.04 -11.19 12.95
C PHE A 698 -7.23 -10.36 11.95
N LEU A 699 -5.93 -10.66 11.87
CA LEU A 699 -5.00 -9.98 10.98
C LEU A 699 -5.44 -10.08 9.51
N GLY A 700 -5.57 -8.95 8.83
CA GLY A 700 -5.95 -8.84 7.41
C GLY A 700 -7.44 -8.99 7.13
N SER A 701 -8.32 -8.90 8.14
CA SER A 701 -9.76 -9.09 7.95
C SER A 701 -10.43 -7.96 7.15
N TRP A 702 -10.63 -8.21 5.85
CA TRP A 702 -11.32 -7.26 4.96
C TRP A 702 -12.75 -6.96 5.41
N SER A 703 -13.48 -7.97 5.91
CA SER A 703 -14.85 -7.78 6.39
C SER A 703 -14.96 -6.83 7.59
N ARG A 704 -13.95 -6.80 8.47
CA ARG A 704 -13.89 -5.85 9.59
C ARG A 704 -13.68 -4.42 9.10
N GLY A 705 -12.83 -4.23 8.09
CA GLY A 705 -12.70 -2.96 7.38
C GLY A 705 -13.99 -2.52 6.68
N GLU A 706 -14.68 -3.46 6.00
CA GLU A 706 -15.98 -3.18 5.37
C GLU A 706 -17.05 -2.76 6.37
N ALA A 707 -17.06 -3.33 7.57
CA ALA A 707 -17.99 -2.96 8.63
C ALA A 707 -17.76 -1.51 9.10
N TYR A 708 -16.50 -1.10 9.31
CA TYR A 708 -16.15 0.28 9.65
C TYR A 708 -16.59 1.24 8.54
N MET A 709 -16.21 0.96 7.29
CA MET A 709 -16.59 1.78 6.15
C MET A 709 -18.12 1.90 6.01
N SER A 710 -18.86 0.78 6.12
CA SER A 710 -20.33 0.79 6.01
C SER A 710 -20.95 1.65 7.11
N SER A 711 -20.48 1.50 8.35
CA SER A 711 -20.98 2.23 9.51
C SER A 711 -20.74 3.73 9.35
N ILE A 712 -19.50 4.14 9.02
CA ILE A 712 -19.17 5.56 8.88
C ILE A 712 -19.97 6.20 7.73
N ILE A 713 -20.14 5.51 6.59
CA ILE A 713 -20.99 5.99 5.49
C ILE A 713 -22.44 6.13 5.96
N GLU A 714 -22.99 5.11 6.62
CA GLU A 714 -24.38 5.10 7.10
C GLU A 714 -24.60 6.26 8.06
N VAL A 715 -23.87 6.32 9.18
CA VAL A 715 -24.16 7.30 10.24
C VAL A 715 -23.87 8.74 9.80
N THR A 716 -22.88 8.96 8.93
CA THR A 716 -22.62 10.31 8.37
C THR A 716 -23.72 10.75 7.40
N ASN A 717 -24.43 9.82 6.75
CA ASN A 717 -25.63 10.16 6.00
C ASN A 717 -26.83 10.55 6.90
N HIS A 718 -26.70 10.38 8.22
CA HIS A 718 -27.68 10.68 9.25
C HIS A 718 -27.12 11.62 10.33
N TRP A 719 -26.59 12.77 9.90
CA TRP A 719 -26.19 13.91 10.73
C TRP A 719 -25.02 13.71 11.71
N VAL A 720 -24.39 12.54 11.74
CA VAL A 720 -23.18 12.33 12.55
C VAL A 720 -22.02 13.17 12.02
N THR A 721 -21.36 13.87 12.93
CA THR A 721 -20.33 14.89 12.68
C THR A 721 -18.91 14.34 12.79
N GLY A 722 -18.74 13.10 13.26
CA GLY A 722 -17.43 12.48 13.42
C GLY A 722 -17.54 11.05 13.94
N TRP A 723 -16.41 10.35 13.92
CA TRP A 723 -16.35 8.95 14.33
C TRP A 723 -15.01 8.64 15.00
N VAL A 724 -15.06 8.11 16.21
CA VAL A 724 -13.88 7.82 17.05
C VAL A 724 -13.83 6.32 17.31
N ASP A 725 -12.76 5.71 16.81
CA ASP A 725 -12.43 4.30 17.04
C ASP A 725 -12.11 4.03 18.52
N TRP A 726 -12.11 2.76 18.90
CA TRP A 726 -11.75 2.37 20.25
C TRP A 726 -10.25 2.42 20.54
N ASN A 727 -9.59 1.30 20.78
CA ASN A 727 -8.16 1.32 21.11
C ASN A 727 -7.32 1.67 19.88
N LEU A 728 -6.49 2.72 19.95
CA LEU A 728 -5.55 3.09 18.88
C LEU A 728 -4.57 1.96 18.52
N ALA A 729 -4.20 1.11 19.49
CA ALA A 729 -3.37 -0.05 19.24
C ALA A 729 -3.67 -1.14 20.28
N LEU A 730 -3.59 -2.40 19.87
CA LEU A 730 -3.64 -3.57 20.78
C LEU A 730 -2.55 -4.58 20.41
N ASP A 731 -2.26 -5.55 21.28
CA ASP A 731 -1.36 -6.65 20.96
C ASP A 731 -2.04 -7.74 20.09
N LEU A 732 -1.29 -8.80 19.76
CA LEU A 732 -1.77 -9.96 19.01
C LEU A 732 -2.95 -10.70 19.67
N ASP A 733 -3.15 -10.53 20.97
CA ASP A 733 -4.23 -11.15 21.75
C ASP A 733 -5.42 -10.19 21.95
N GLY A 734 -5.34 -8.95 21.43
CA GLY A 734 -6.38 -7.94 21.54
C GLY A 734 -6.42 -7.25 22.90
N GLY A 735 -5.29 -7.22 23.63
CA GLY A 735 -5.14 -6.67 24.96
C GLY A 735 -3.98 -5.66 25.09
N PRO A 736 -3.50 -5.41 26.33
CA PRO A 736 -3.97 -6.02 27.58
C PRO A 736 -5.40 -5.59 27.94
N ASN A 737 -6.12 -6.39 28.72
CA ASN A 737 -7.45 -6.04 29.24
C ASN A 737 -7.69 -6.84 30.53
N TRP A 738 -7.82 -6.16 31.67
CA TRP A 738 -7.88 -6.83 32.98
C TRP A 738 -9.18 -7.63 33.19
N ALA A 739 -10.24 -7.28 32.46
CA ALA A 739 -11.55 -7.91 32.53
C ALA A 739 -11.73 -9.07 31.52
N ASN A 740 -10.68 -9.41 30.76
CA ASN A 740 -10.72 -10.39 29.66
C ASN A 740 -11.74 -10.05 28.56
N ASN A 741 -11.99 -8.75 28.33
CA ASN A 741 -12.87 -8.22 27.29
C ASN A 741 -12.05 -7.78 26.04
N THR A 742 -11.26 -8.69 25.47
CA THR A 742 -10.37 -8.36 24.35
C THR A 742 -11.14 -8.11 23.04
N VAL A 743 -10.61 -7.24 22.19
CA VAL A 743 -11.23 -6.85 20.90
C VAL A 743 -10.16 -6.66 19.82
N ASP A 744 -10.56 -6.37 18.58
CA ASP A 744 -9.62 -5.99 17.52
C ASP A 744 -9.33 -4.47 17.55
N SER A 745 -8.25 -4.06 16.92
CA SER A 745 -7.86 -2.65 16.75
C SER A 745 -7.35 -2.41 15.32
N PRO A 746 -7.48 -1.20 14.75
CA PRO A 746 -6.91 -0.88 13.44
C PRO A 746 -5.39 -1.03 13.36
N ILE A 747 -4.66 -0.95 14.49
CA ILE A 747 -3.24 -1.31 14.54
C ILE A 747 -3.01 -2.40 15.60
N ILE A 748 -2.31 -3.46 15.18
CA ILE A 748 -1.89 -4.56 16.06
C ILE A 748 -0.39 -4.55 16.23
N VAL A 749 0.09 -4.55 17.48
CA VAL A 749 1.50 -4.50 17.84
C VAL A 749 2.04 -5.91 18.10
N ASN A 750 3.19 -6.20 17.48
CA ASN A 750 4.00 -7.37 17.81
C ASN A 750 5.34 -6.89 18.40
N ALA A 751 5.34 -6.65 19.71
CA ALA A 751 6.50 -6.15 20.44
C ALA A 751 7.74 -7.06 20.32
N THR A 752 7.54 -8.38 20.21
CA THR A 752 8.66 -9.35 20.13
C THR A 752 9.49 -9.21 18.85
N ALA A 753 8.90 -8.67 17.79
CA ALA A 753 9.55 -8.40 16.52
C ALA A 753 9.76 -6.89 16.25
N ASP A 754 9.44 -6.02 17.23
CA ASP A 754 9.47 -4.55 17.08
C ASP A 754 8.72 -4.04 15.83
N GLU A 755 7.53 -4.62 15.57
CA GLU A 755 6.71 -4.30 14.40
C GLU A 755 5.25 -4.07 14.77
N PHE A 756 4.49 -3.49 13.83
CA PHE A 756 3.05 -3.36 13.95
C PHE A 756 2.36 -3.57 12.59
N TYR A 757 1.14 -4.07 12.63
CA TYR A 757 0.32 -4.34 11.45
C TYR A 757 -0.83 -3.33 11.37
N LYS A 758 -0.94 -2.65 10.23
CA LYS A 758 -2.12 -1.83 9.90
C LYS A 758 -3.19 -2.72 9.29
N GLN A 759 -4.31 -2.86 10.00
CA GLN A 759 -5.44 -3.69 9.59
C GLN A 759 -6.27 -3.02 8.48
N PRO A 760 -7.12 -3.75 7.73
CA PRO A 760 -8.08 -3.14 6.81
C PRO A 760 -8.96 -2.04 7.44
N MET A 761 -9.25 -2.10 8.74
CA MET A 761 -9.95 -1.05 9.49
C MET A 761 -9.20 0.29 9.48
N PHE A 762 -7.86 0.27 9.55
CA PHE A 762 -7.03 1.48 9.49
C PHE A 762 -7.23 2.20 8.15
N TYR A 763 -7.24 1.44 7.05
CA TYR A 763 -7.45 1.99 5.72
C TYR A 763 -8.90 2.44 5.48
N ALA A 764 -9.88 1.74 6.06
CA ALA A 764 -11.27 2.19 6.05
C ALA A 764 -11.43 3.57 6.73
N LEU A 765 -10.81 3.77 7.89
CA LEU A 765 -10.76 5.07 8.57
C LEU A 765 -10.02 6.12 7.73
N ALA A 766 -8.93 5.74 7.08
CA ALA A 766 -8.16 6.62 6.20
C ALA A 766 -8.99 7.23 5.06
N HIS A 767 -9.95 6.50 4.49
CA HIS A 767 -10.83 7.01 3.45
C HIS A 767 -11.62 8.26 3.88
N PHE A 768 -11.84 8.43 5.19
CA PHE A 768 -12.47 9.61 5.78
C PHE A 768 -11.45 10.56 6.39
N SER A 769 -10.67 10.12 7.38
CA SER A 769 -9.83 10.99 8.19
C SER A 769 -8.76 11.72 7.39
N LYS A 770 -8.28 11.11 6.30
CA LYS A 770 -7.27 11.70 5.42
C LYS A 770 -7.83 12.77 4.49
N PHE A 771 -9.05 12.57 4.03
CA PHE A 771 -9.62 13.31 2.90
C PHE A 771 -10.74 14.27 3.30
N VAL A 772 -11.31 14.08 4.49
CA VAL A 772 -12.38 14.89 5.07
C VAL A 772 -11.85 15.57 6.34
N PRO A 773 -11.00 16.61 6.20
CA PRO A 773 -10.45 17.32 7.35
C PRO A 773 -11.57 17.99 8.17
N PRO A 774 -11.33 18.27 9.47
CA PRO A 774 -12.24 19.08 10.28
C PRO A 774 -12.62 20.37 9.56
N GLY A 775 -13.91 20.74 9.60
CA GLY A 775 -14.43 21.89 8.84
C GLY A 775 -15.11 21.51 7.53
N SER A 776 -14.86 20.32 6.99
CA SER A 776 -15.57 19.83 5.81
C SER A 776 -17.08 19.72 6.07
N VAL A 777 -17.90 19.96 5.05
CA VAL A 777 -19.36 19.91 5.15
C VAL A 777 -19.88 18.76 4.31
N ARG A 778 -20.76 17.91 4.84
CA ARG A 778 -21.44 16.89 4.03
C ARG A 778 -22.35 17.58 3.01
N ILE A 779 -22.30 17.13 1.76
CA ILE A 779 -23.12 17.64 0.65
C ILE A 779 -24.02 16.56 0.04
N GLY A 780 -25.01 16.99 -0.75
CA GLY A 780 -25.95 16.11 -1.44
C GLY A 780 -25.26 15.22 -2.49
N LEU A 781 -25.63 13.93 -2.48
CA LEU A 781 -25.23 12.94 -3.48
C LEU A 781 -26.45 12.11 -3.86
N GLU A 782 -27.12 12.48 -4.95
CA GLU A 782 -28.32 11.76 -5.41
C GLU A 782 -27.91 10.53 -6.21
N THR A 783 -28.51 9.37 -5.92
CA THR A 783 -28.19 8.11 -6.60
C THR A 783 -29.28 7.72 -7.59
N GLU A 784 -28.93 7.49 -8.86
CA GLU A 784 -29.81 6.91 -9.87
C GLU A 784 -29.29 5.52 -10.29
N ASN A 785 -30.19 4.59 -10.61
CA ASN A 785 -29.85 3.21 -11.03
C ASN A 785 -28.92 2.51 -10.03
N SER A 786 -29.23 2.60 -8.73
CA SER A 786 -28.38 2.06 -7.67
C SER A 786 -28.17 0.55 -7.79
N ASN A 787 -26.92 0.15 -7.96
CA ASN A 787 -26.46 -1.22 -7.85
C ASN A 787 -25.86 -1.50 -6.46
N SER A 788 -26.41 -0.91 -5.38
CA SER A 788 -25.99 -1.16 -3.99
C SER A 788 -24.57 -0.69 -3.64
N ILE A 789 -24.07 0.39 -4.27
CA ILE A 789 -22.84 1.06 -3.84
C ILE A 789 -23.18 2.00 -2.67
N GLU A 790 -22.57 1.74 -1.51
CA GLU A 790 -22.67 2.61 -0.35
C GLU A 790 -21.82 3.87 -0.60
N ASN A 791 -22.33 5.06 -0.27
CA ASN A 791 -21.72 6.32 -0.69
C ASN A 791 -22.02 7.50 0.23
N VAL A 792 -21.12 8.49 0.24
CA VAL A 792 -21.30 9.80 0.90
C VAL A 792 -20.41 10.84 0.21
N ALA A 793 -20.80 12.12 0.26
CA ALA A 793 -20.02 13.23 -0.31
C ALA A 793 -19.83 14.39 0.67
N PHE A 794 -18.69 15.06 0.54
CA PHE A 794 -18.27 16.20 1.35
C PHE A 794 -17.71 17.32 0.48
N LEU A 795 -17.71 18.53 1.02
CA LEU A 795 -17.01 19.70 0.51
C LEU A 795 -16.05 20.20 1.59
N THR A 796 -14.75 20.22 1.28
CA THR A 796 -13.75 20.76 2.21
C THR A 796 -13.79 22.29 2.23
N GLU A 797 -13.19 22.92 3.24
CA GLU A 797 -13.06 24.39 3.31
C GLU A 797 -12.31 24.98 2.10
N ASP A 798 -11.38 24.22 1.52
CA ASP A 798 -10.65 24.56 0.30
C ASP A 798 -11.51 24.43 -0.99
N GLY A 799 -12.79 24.07 -0.86
CA GLY A 799 -13.72 23.92 -1.98
C GLY A 799 -13.58 22.61 -2.75
N ILE A 800 -12.85 21.63 -2.21
CA ILE A 800 -12.62 20.33 -2.82
C ILE A 800 -13.82 19.42 -2.50
N LYS A 801 -14.38 18.76 -3.52
CA LYS A 801 -15.45 17.77 -3.31
C LYS A 801 -14.81 16.40 -3.10
N VAL A 802 -15.24 15.69 -2.06
CA VAL A 802 -14.73 14.38 -1.68
C VAL A 802 -15.88 13.39 -1.66
N ILE A 803 -15.80 12.34 -2.47
CA ILE A 803 -16.86 11.36 -2.64
C ILE A 803 -16.30 10.00 -2.25
N ILE A 804 -16.92 9.37 -1.26
CA ILE A 804 -16.46 8.08 -0.73
C ILE A 804 -17.46 7.02 -1.20
N LEU A 805 -16.95 5.94 -1.79
CA LEU A 805 -17.74 4.82 -2.32
C LEU A 805 -17.25 3.49 -1.74
N GLN A 806 -18.18 2.57 -1.47
CA GLN A 806 -17.87 1.19 -1.10
C GLN A 806 -18.67 0.20 -1.94
N ASN A 807 -17.97 -0.76 -2.54
CA ASN A 807 -18.57 -1.90 -3.22
C ASN A 807 -18.37 -3.18 -2.41
N LYS A 808 -19.44 -3.67 -1.77
CA LYS A 808 -19.42 -4.93 -1.01
C LYS A 808 -19.70 -6.16 -1.86
N LYS A 809 -20.10 -5.98 -3.13
CA LYS A 809 -20.41 -7.09 -4.04
C LYS A 809 -19.13 -7.82 -4.45
N SER A 810 -19.30 -9.07 -4.85
CA SER A 810 -18.25 -9.88 -5.45
C SER A 810 -18.05 -9.59 -6.95
N THR A 811 -18.64 -8.52 -7.47
CA THR A 811 -18.56 -8.12 -8.89
C THR A 811 -18.25 -6.63 -9.00
N ASP A 812 -17.42 -6.29 -9.99
CA ASP A 812 -17.11 -4.90 -10.34
C ASP A 812 -18.38 -4.13 -10.69
N GLN A 813 -18.46 -2.89 -10.25
CA GLN A 813 -19.54 -1.96 -10.55
C GLN A 813 -19.01 -0.78 -11.35
N GLN A 814 -19.87 -0.25 -12.21
CA GLN A 814 -19.59 0.90 -13.06
C GLN A 814 -20.36 2.09 -12.50
N VAL A 815 -19.65 3.18 -12.21
CA VAL A 815 -20.21 4.37 -11.57
C VAL A 815 -19.94 5.60 -12.43
N VAL A 816 -20.91 6.51 -12.50
CA VAL A 816 -20.74 7.84 -13.09
C VAL A 816 -21.05 8.90 -12.05
N ILE A 817 -20.08 9.73 -11.69
CA ILE A 817 -20.27 10.88 -10.82
C ILE A 817 -20.52 12.10 -11.70
N ARG A 818 -21.73 12.66 -11.64
CA ARG A 818 -22.09 13.89 -12.35
C ARG A 818 -21.86 15.09 -11.45
N ASP A 819 -20.98 15.99 -11.87
CA ASP A 819 -20.73 17.26 -11.20
C ASP A 819 -21.10 18.42 -12.12
N ALA A 820 -21.97 19.32 -11.66
CA ALA A 820 -22.47 20.43 -12.49
C ALA A 820 -21.36 21.42 -12.94
N GLU A 821 -20.24 21.47 -12.24
CA GLU A 821 -19.13 22.40 -12.52
C GLU A 821 -17.99 21.73 -13.29
N LYS A 822 -17.86 20.40 -13.17
CA LYS A 822 -16.71 19.64 -13.69
C LYS A 822 -17.07 18.61 -14.77
N GLY A 823 -18.36 18.30 -14.94
CA GLY A 823 -18.85 17.29 -15.88
C GLY A 823 -18.98 15.90 -15.25
N ASP A 824 -19.16 14.89 -16.09
CA ASP A 824 -19.34 13.49 -15.69
C ASP A 824 -17.97 12.81 -15.51
N VAL A 825 -17.77 12.16 -14.36
CA VAL A 825 -16.59 11.36 -14.01
C VAL A 825 -16.96 9.90 -14.00
N PHE A 826 -16.22 9.11 -14.76
CA PHE A 826 -16.45 7.68 -14.93
C PHE A 826 -15.51 6.90 -14.01
N VAL A 827 -16.07 6.04 -13.15
CA VAL A 827 -15.33 5.31 -12.12
C VAL A 827 -15.66 3.82 -12.19
N ASP A 828 -14.62 3.01 -12.39
CA ASP A 828 -14.66 1.57 -12.15
C ASP A 828 -14.50 1.33 -10.64
N VAL A 829 -15.50 0.68 -10.02
CA VAL A 829 -15.48 0.33 -8.59
C VAL A 829 -15.38 -1.20 -8.49
N PRO A 830 -14.17 -1.78 -8.36
CA PRO A 830 -13.97 -3.23 -8.36
C PRO A 830 -14.77 -3.96 -7.28
N ALA A 831 -14.94 -5.26 -7.43
CA ALA A 831 -15.52 -6.11 -6.40
C ALA A 831 -14.79 -5.92 -5.06
N ARG A 832 -15.54 -5.84 -3.95
CA ARG A 832 -15.00 -5.79 -2.59
C ARG A 832 -13.98 -4.66 -2.41
N SER A 833 -14.33 -3.42 -2.78
CA SER A 833 -13.42 -2.27 -2.77
C SER A 833 -13.97 -1.06 -2.03
N MET A 834 -13.06 -0.14 -1.66
CA MET A 834 -13.33 1.16 -1.03
C MET A 834 -12.60 2.22 -1.85
N HIS A 835 -13.26 3.35 -2.14
CA HIS A 835 -12.71 4.41 -2.98
C HIS A 835 -13.00 5.77 -2.35
N THR A 836 -12.01 6.66 -2.42
CA THR A 836 -12.22 8.10 -2.22
C THR A 836 -11.88 8.82 -3.52
N ILE A 837 -12.86 9.52 -4.08
CA ILE A 837 -12.74 10.32 -5.29
C ILE A 837 -12.69 11.78 -4.88
N ILE A 838 -11.66 12.48 -5.36
CA ILE A 838 -11.43 13.89 -5.07
C ILE A 838 -11.67 14.67 -6.36
N CYS A 839 -12.57 15.64 -6.33
CA CYS A 839 -12.84 16.55 -7.44
C CYS A 839 -12.35 17.96 -7.08
N ILE A 840 -11.26 18.37 -7.73
CA ILE A 840 -10.59 19.67 -7.56
C ILE A 840 -11.04 20.64 -8.66
#